data_AF-A0A7X3C3I9-F1
#
_entry.id   AF-A0A7X3C3I9-F1
#
_cell.length_a   1.000
_cell.length_b   1.000
_cell.length_c   1.000
_cell.angle_alpha   90.00
_cell.angle_beta   90.00
_cell.angle_gamma   90.00
#
_symmetry.space_group_name_H-M   'P 1'
#
loop_
_entity.id
_entity.type
_entity.pdbx_description
1 polymer ?
#
loop_
_entity_poly.entity_id
_entity_poly.type
_entity_poly.pdbx_seq_one_letter_code
_entity_poly.pdbx_strand_id
1 'polypeptide(L)'
;MKLIGIVGSAAAKSYNRMLLKYMQAQFADLADIEIVETAGLPMFNESADQNNDAILAINQKIIDADGVIIATPEHNHSLPSALKSLIEWLSNELHPLDEKPVMIVGASYDVQGSSRAQLHLRQILDAPGVNALVMPGHEFLLGNVKKAFDEHGKIKDEGTVDFLESCFKAFIRFTKVASLLNEPEDLTVTPGSYKVKAVGHNGDLPMSVEFSDDRIENIDIDTSGETEGIADAVFTRIPEQIVDGQTLNVDVVSGASVTSNGVIDGVAKAVKLAGGDPEILKRRPKASQVVKAEPVEYTTDVVVVGGGGAGLSAAATVLQQGKKVILLEKFPALGGNTVRAGGPMNAADPEWQSQFKAIGGERTTLQDMLKIDESTIDSEYLSDFRTLKKQIKDYLENTNDQNEYLFDSTIFHRIQTYLGGKRTDLKGNTIYGNYDLVKELTDHALESVDWLEKIGVDFDKSQVAMPVGAKWRRGHKPMKSQGFGYISALKQFVEDNHGQIMTDTPVKKLIVEDGEIRGVIGLGLNNQKVIVHADAVILASGGFGANTKMLQEYNTYWEHIDDDIKTSNSPAITGDGIRLGQSVNADLVGMGFTQMMPVSDPETGELFSGLQVPPANFVMVNQQGKRFVNEYEGRDVLSKAALKNGGLFYLIADDNIKETAYNTSQEKIDAQVKAGTLFRSDTIEGLAEQIGMEPAVLKDTITKYNSYVDQGVDPEFGKNVFDLKVVKAPFYATPRKPAVHHTMGGLKIDTDAHVIDKNGNIIPNLFAAGEVAGGIHAGNRLGGNSLADIFTFGRIAGKVATLSAVK
;
A
#
# COMPACT_ATOMS: atom_id res chain seq x y z
N MET A 1 2.09 -33.60 -34.64
CA MET A 1 2.32 -33.27 -33.23
C MET A 1 3.58 -32.42 -33.18
N LYS A 2 3.53 -31.24 -32.56
CA LYS A 2 4.66 -30.35 -32.38
C LYS A 2 5.25 -30.59 -30.99
N LEU A 3 6.54 -30.92 -30.91
CA LEU A 3 7.23 -31.23 -29.67
C LEU A 3 8.47 -30.35 -29.50
N ILE A 4 8.79 -29.96 -28.26
CA ILE A 4 10.06 -29.30 -27.93
C ILE A 4 11.03 -30.30 -27.33
N GLY A 5 12.22 -30.43 -27.92
CA GLY A 5 13.34 -31.20 -27.38
C GLY A 5 14.31 -30.30 -26.60
N ILE A 6 14.35 -30.41 -25.28
CA ILE A 6 15.27 -29.65 -24.43
C ILE A 6 16.58 -30.42 -24.24
N VAL A 7 17.69 -29.84 -24.71
CA VAL A 7 19.03 -30.39 -24.46
C VAL A 7 19.43 -30.08 -23.02
N GLY A 8 19.43 -31.07 -22.13
CA GLY A 8 19.73 -30.87 -20.71
C GLY A 8 21.18 -30.51 -20.36
N SER A 9 22.07 -30.35 -21.35
CA SER A 9 23.50 -30.09 -21.14
C SER A 9 23.96 -28.84 -21.89
N ALA A 10 24.57 -27.90 -21.18
CA ALA A 10 25.23 -26.74 -21.76
C ALA A 10 26.59 -27.05 -22.43
N ALA A 11 27.02 -28.33 -22.48
CA ALA A 11 28.29 -28.70 -23.07
C ALA A 11 28.31 -28.47 -24.60
N ALA A 12 29.41 -27.92 -25.10
CA ALA A 12 29.65 -27.74 -26.54
C ALA A 12 29.48 -29.05 -27.32
N LYS A 13 29.96 -30.17 -26.75
CA LYS A 13 29.68 -31.53 -27.23
C LYS A 13 28.74 -32.24 -26.25
N SER A 14 27.50 -32.48 -26.67
CA SER A 14 26.47 -33.17 -25.89
C SER A 14 25.93 -34.39 -26.63
N TYR A 15 26.02 -35.58 -26.02
CA TYR A 15 25.39 -36.78 -26.55
C TYR A 15 23.86 -36.73 -26.44
N ASN A 16 23.32 -35.90 -25.55
CA ASN A 16 21.87 -35.67 -25.45
C ASN A 16 21.35 -34.80 -26.60
N ARG A 17 22.16 -33.85 -27.08
CA ARG A 17 21.90 -33.14 -28.34
C ARG A 17 21.93 -34.09 -29.53
N MET A 18 22.91 -34.99 -29.57
CA MET A 18 22.97 -36.02 -30.62
C MET A 18 21.75 -36.94 -30.56
N LEU A 19 21.33 -37.38 -29.36
CA LEU A 19 20.14 -38.20 -29.17
C LEU A 19 18.87 -37.48 -29.65
N LEU A 20 18.66 -36.21 -29.28
CA LEU A 20 17.50 -35.44 -29.76
C LEU A 20 17.53 -35.23 -31.27
N LYS A 21 18.69 -34.96 -31.88
CA LYS A 21 18.82 -34.88 -33.34
C LYS A 21 18.54 -36.21 -34.04
N TYR A 22 18.97 -37.31 -33.44
CA TYR A 22 18.63 -38.64 -33.92
C TYR A 22 17.12 -38.87 -33.86
N MET A 23 16.46 -38.56 -32.73
CA MET A 23 15.01 -38.66 -32.58
C MET A 23 14.26 -37.76 -33.58
N GLN A 24 14.71 -36.52 -33.76
CA GLN A 24 14.16 -35.56 -34.72
C GLN A 24 14.17 -36.13 -36.15
N ALA A 25 15.28 -36.75 -36.57
CA ALA A 25 15.38 -37.35 -37.90
C ALA A 25 14.62 -38.68 -38.01
N GLN A 26 14.73 -39.55 -37.01
CA GLN A 26 14.18 -40.91 -37.02
C GLN A 26 12.65 -40.92 -36.93
N PHE A 27 12.05 -39.95 -36.21
CA PHE A 27 10.62 -39.92 -35.93
C PHE A 27 9.89 -38.75 -36.60
N ALA A 28 10.46 -38.18 -37.67
CA ALA A 28 9.88 -37.07 -38.41
C ALA A 28 8.47 -37.35 -38.96
N ASP A 29 8.16 -38.62 -39.25
CA ASP A 29 6.82 -39.05 -39.70
C ASP A 29 5.76 -39.04 -38.57
N LEU A 30 6.18 -38.99 -37.30
CA LEU A 30 5.31 -39.05 -36.13
C LEU A 30 5.13 -37.68 -35.45
N ALA A 31 6.20 -36.87 -35.40
CA ALA A 31 6.17 -35.55 -34.78
C ALA A 31 7.22 -34.61 -35.39
N ASP A 32 6.90 -33.32 -35.38
CA ASP A 32 7.84 -32.24 -35.62
C ASP A 32 8.51 -31.89 -34.28
N ILE A 33 9.81 -32.15 -34.17
CA ILE A 33 10.58 -31.92 -32.93
C ILE A 33 11.48 -30.71 -33.15
N GLU A 34 11.21 -29.62 -32.44
CA GLU A 34 12.08 -28.45 -32.40
C GLU A 34 13.04 -28.54 -31.20
N ILE A 35 14.34 -28.44 -31.43
CA ILE A 35 15.36 -28.60 -30.38
C ILE A 35 15.76 -27.23 -29.81
N VAL A 36 15.71 -27.09 -28.48
CA VAL A 36 16.18 -25.91 -27.74
C VAL A 36 17.39 -26.26 -26.87
N GLU A 37 18.29 -25.29 -26.73
CA GLU A 37 19.56 -25.47 -26.01
C GLU A 37 19.52 -24.79 -24.65
N THR A 38 20.06 -25.45 -23.62
CA THR A 38 20.37 -24.79 -22.35
C THR A 38 21.69 -24.02 -22.39
N ALA A 39 22.49 -24.19 -23.45
CA ALA A 39 23.77 -23.51 -23.60
C ALA A 39 23.55 -22.01 -23.90
N GLY A 40 24.21 -21.15 -23.13
CA GLY A 40 24.13 -19.69 -23.31
C GLY A 40 22.95 -19.01 -22.59
N LEU A 41 22.10 -19.77 -21.90
CA LEU A 41 21.04 -19.21 -21.06
C LEU A 41 21.63 -18.63 -19.75
N PRO A 42 21.04 -17.55 -19.21
CA PRO A 42 21.45 -17.01 -17.92
C PRO A 42 21.10 -17.99 -16.79
N MET A 43 21.93 -18.01 -15.73
CA MET A 43 21.58 -18.70 -14.50
C MET A 43 20.40 -18.01 -13.82
N PHE A 44 19.52 -18.80 -13.20
CA PHE A 44 18.35 -18.31 -12.48
C PHE A 44 18.77 -17.50 -11.24
N ASN A 45 18.06 -16.40 -11.00
CA ASN A 45 18.16 -15.56 -9.81
C ASN A 45 16.77 -14.98 -9.50
N GLU A 46 16.20 -15.36 -8.36
CA GLU A 46 14.87 -14.93 -7.91
C GLU A 46 14.73 -13.40 -7.80
N SER A 47 15.82 -12.69 -7.51
CA SER A 47 15.79 -11.22 -7.36
C SER A 47 15.94 -10.46 -8.69
N ALA A 48 16.14 -11.16 -9.81
CA ALA A 48 16.30 -10.53 -11.12
C ALA A 48 14.97 -10.46 -11.87
N ASP A 49 14.75 -9.38 -12.61
CA ASP A 49 13.61 -9.21 -13.51
C ASP A 49 13.59 -10.34 -14.57
N GLN A 50 12.46 -11.04 -14.71
CA GLN A 50 12.29 -12.21 -15.59
C GLN A 50 12.19 -11.86 -17.08
N ASN A 51 12.43 -10.61 -17.45
CA ASN A 51 12.45 -10.10 -18.82
C ASN A 51 13.67 -10.55 -19.66
N ASN A 52 14.05 -11.83 -19.61
CA ASN A 52 15.10 -12.37 -20.49
C ASN A 52 14.50 -12.93 -21.79
N ASP A 53 14.83 -12.31 -22.93
CA ASP A 53 14.27 -12.67 -24.24
C ASP A 53 14.47 -14.15 -24.61
N ALA A 54 15.60 -14.77 -24.24
CA ALA A 54 15.86 -16.18 -24.56
C ALA A 54 14.99 -17.13 -23.73
N ILE A 55 14.76 -16.81 -22.45
CA ILE A 55 13.86 -17.57 -21.58
C ILE A 55 12.41 -17.43 -22.06
N LEU A 56 11.97 -16.21 -22.37
CA LEU A 56 10.63 -15.94 -22.88
C LEU A 56 10.37 -16.62 -24.23
N ALA A 57 11.37 -16.67 -25.11
CA ALA A 57 11.25 -17.39 -26.38
C ALA A 57 11.10 -18.91 -26.18
N ILE A 58 11.82 -19.51 -25.22
CA ILE A 58 11.66 -20.93 -24.88
C ILE A 58 10.30 -21.18 -24.23
N ASN A 59 9.87 -20.31 -23.32
CA ASN A 59 8.54 -20.35 -22.70
C ASN A 59 7.43 -20.42 -23.75
N GLN A 60 7.42 -19.50 -24.72
CA GLN A 60 6.41 -19.48 -25.78
C GLN A 60 6.43 -20.77 -26.61
N LYS A 61 7.61 -21.27 -26.97
CA LYS A 61 7.75 -22.52 -27.71
C LYS A 61 7.16 -23.72 -26.96
N ILE A 62 7.31 -23.77 -25.64
CA ILE A 62 6.73 -24.84 -24.79
C ILE A 62 5.21 -24.69 -24.70
N ILE A 63 4.69 -23.47 -24.55
CA ILE A 63 3.24 -23.19 -24.55
C ILE A 63 2.62 -23.71 -25.85
N ASP A 64 3.22 -23.35 -26.99
CA ASP A 64 2.73 -23.70 -28.34
C ASP A 64 2.89 -25.19 -28.72
N ALA A 65 3.60 -25.98 -27.91
CA ALA A 65 3.88 -27.37 -28.21
C ALA A 65 2.89 -28.32 -27.53
N ASP A 66 2.63 -29.45 -28.19
CA ASP A 66 1.77 -30.51 -27.67
C ASP A 66 2.44 -31.25 -26.49
N GLY A 67 3.77 -31.25 -26.42
CA GLY A 67 4.55 -31.89 -25.36
C GLY A 67 6.04 -31.58 -25.43
N VAL A 68 6.77 -31.97 -24.40
CA VAL A 68 8.21 -31.71 -24.24
C VAL A 68 8.98 -33.01 -24.09
N ILE A 69 10.15 -33.09 -24.71
CA ILE A 69 11.13 -34.16 -24.53
C ILE A 69 12.36 -33.55 -23.86
N ILE A 70 12.71 -33.99 -22.66
CA ILE A 70 13.91 -33.53 -21.95
C ILE A 70 14.99 -34.60 -22.04
N ALA A 71 16.09 -34.29 -22.73
CA ALA A 71 17.23 -35.20 -22.86
C ALA A 71 18.34 -34.83 -21.87
N THR A 72 18.50 -35.61 -20.80
CA THR A 72 19.39 -35.29 -19.68
C THR A 72 20.57 -36.27 -19.54
N PRO A 73 21.83 -35.80 -19.45
CA PRO A 73 22.93 -36.64 -18.98
C PRO A 73 22.91 -36.79 -17.46
N GLU A 74 23.73 -37.71 -16.94
CA GLU A 74 23.96 -37.84 -15.50
C GLU A 74 25.30 -37.21 -15.09
N HIS A 75 25.24 -36.32 -14.09
CA HIS A 75 26.39 -35.71 -13.43
C HIS A 75 26.26 -35.89 -11.92
N ASN A 76 27.21 -36.60 -11.30
CA ASN A 76 27.23 -36.85 -9.85
C ASN A 76 25.90 -37.39 -9.32
N HIS A 77 25.27 -38.32 -10.04
CA HIS A 77 23.95 -38.88 -9.73
C HIS A 77 22.78 -37.88 -9.77
N SER A 78 22.92 -36.81 -10.54
CA SER A 78 21.90 -35.77 -10.70
C SER A 78 21.84 -35.24 -12.15
N LEU A 79 20.83 -34.41 -12.42
CA LEU A 79 20.74 -33.62 -13.65
C LEU A 79 21.77 -32.47 -13.69
N PRO A 80 22.10 -31.93 -14.87
CA PRO A 80 23.01 -30.78 -14.98
C PRO A 80 22.41 -29.48 -14.42
N SER A 81 23.27 -28.61 -13.90
CA SER A 81 22.88 -27.29 -13.36
C SER A 81 22.15 -26.42 -14.38
N ALA A 82 22.56 -26.44 -15.65
CA ALA A 82 21.93 -25.66 -16.71
C ALA A 82 20.47 -26.06 -16.95
N LEU A 83 20.16 -27.36 -16.86
CA LEU A 83 18.78 -27.84 -16.98
C LEU A 83 17.97 -27.44 -15.74
N LYS A 84 18.52 -27.59 -14.53
CA LYS A 84 17.82 -27.17 -13.30
C LYS A 84 17.51 -25.68 -13.33
N SER A 85 18.47 -24.86 -13.75
CA SER A 85 18.31 -23.41 -13.85
C SER A 85 17.24 -23.01 -14.88
N LEU A 86 17.16 -23.69 -16.03
CA LEU A 86 16.07 -23.44 -16.97
C LEU A 86 14.71 -23.78 -16.35
N ILE A 87 14.60 -24.91 -15.63
CA ILE A 87 13.34 -25.27 -14.97
C ILE A 87 12.93 -24.21 -13.94
N GLU A 88 13.87 -23.65 -13.17
CA GLU A 88 13.59 -22.58 -12.20
C GLU A 88 13.09 -21.29 -12.88
N TRP A 89 13.68 -20.93 -14.01
CA TRP A 89 13.15 -19.84 -14.84
C TRP A 89 11.71 -20.10 -15.29
N LEU A 90 11.41 -21.33 -15.70
CA LEU A 90 10.09 -21.73 -16.18
C LEU A 90 9.10 -22.01 -15.04
N SER A 91 9.50 -22.02 -13.77
CA SER A 91 8.63 -22.40 -12.65
C SER A 91 8.43 -21.30 -11.60
N ASN A 92 8.94 -20.09 -11.83
CA ASN A 92 8.81 -18.98 -10.89
C ASN A 92 7.64 -18.04 -11.23
N GLU A 93 7.61 -17.45 -12.44
CA GLU A 93 6.47 -16.61 -12.89
C GLU A 93 5.79 -17.13 -14.17
N LEU A 94 6.45 -17.99 -14.96
CA LEU A 94 6.00 -18.34 -16.32
C LEU A 94 5.14 -19.61 -16.42
N HIS A 95 5.52 -20.67 -15.70
CA HIS A 95 4.81 -21.96 -15.58
C HIS A 95 4.37 -22.67 -16.89
N PRO A 96 5.14 -22.69 -18.02
CA PRO A 96 4.69 -23.33 -19.26
C PRO A 96 4.71 -24.87 -19.22
N LEU A 97 5.28 -25.45 -18.16
CA LEU A 97 5.33 -26.90 -17.94
C LEU A 97 4.11 -27.42 -17.18
N ASP A 98 3.27 -26.53 -16.64
CA ASP A 98 2.06 -26.92 -15.91
C ASP A 98 1.13 -27.73 -16.82
N GLU A 99 0.75 -28.91 -16.35
CA GLU A 99 -0.03 -29.92 -17.07
C GLU A 99 0.57 -30.34 -18.44
N LYS A 100 1.81 -29.96 -18.75
CA LYS A 100 2.43 -30.24 -20.05
C LYS A 100 2.90 -31.70 -20.09
N PRO A 101 2.58 -32.48 -21.13
CA PRO A 101 3.09 -33.85 -21.28
C PRO A 101 4.61 -33.86 -21.48
N VAL A 102 5.33 -34.58 -20.64
CA VAL A 102 6.81 -34.66 -20.69
C VAL A 102 7.31 -36.09 -20.86
N MET A 103 8.19 -36.28 -21.86
CA MET A 103 9.04 -37.47 -22.00
C MET A 103 10.43 -37.14 -21.48
N ILE A 104 11.01 -38.04 -20.69
CA ILE A 104 12.42 -37.95 -20.31
C ILE A 104 13.19 -39.03 -21.07
N VAL A 105 14.28 -38.60 -21.70
CA VAL A 105 15.29 -39.49 -22.30
C VAL A 105 16.66 -39.09 -21.79
N GLY A 106 17.68 -39.93 -21.99
CA GLY A 106 19.00 -39.49 -21.65
C GLY A 106 20.13 -40.40 -22.09
N ALA A 107 21.25 -39.75 -22.42
CA ALA A 107 22.46 -40.35 -22.92
C ALA A 107 23.62 -40.06 -21.94
N SER A 108 24.29 -41.10 -21.43
CA SER A 108 25.37 -40.99 -20.45
C SER A 108 26.56 -41.91 -20.74
N TYR A 109 27.69 -41.64 -20.08
CA TYR A 109 28.97 -42.30 -20.37
C TYR A 109 29.02 -43.77 -19.96
N ASP A 110 28.34 -44.14 -18.88
CA ASP A 110 28.46 -45.47 -18.27
C ASP A 110 27.24 -46.37 -18.58
N VAL A 111 27.32 -47.63 -18.18
CA VAL A 111 26.32 -48.68 -18.43
C VAL A 111 24.95 -48.40 -17.80
N GLN A 112 24.90 -47.62 -16.71
CA GLN A 112 23.65 -47.26 -16.03
C GLN A 112 22.85 -46.16 -16.75
N GLY A 113 23.38 -45.64 -17.86
CA GLY A 113 22.74 -44.56 -18.62
C GLY A 113 22.52 -43.31 -17.75
N SER A 114 21.34 -42.72 -17.88
CA SER A 114 20.93 -41.50 -17.15
C SER A 114 19.97 -41.81 -15.99
N SER A 115 19.92 -43.05 -15.50
CA SER A 115 18.86 -43.56 -14.62
C SER A 115 18.58 -42.68 -13.39
N ARG A 116 19.61 -42.23 -12.66
CA ARG A 116 19.41 -41.44 -11.44
C ARG A 116 19.07 -39.99 -11.77
N ALA A 117 19.66 -39.45 -12.83
CA ALA A 117 19.31 -38.12 -13.33
C ALA A 117 17.85 -38.04 -13.79
N GLN A 118 17.32 -39.09 -14.45
CA GLN A 118 15.92 -39.13 -14.84
C GLN A 118 15.00 -39.24 -13.62
N LEU A 119 15.33 -40.09 -12.64
CA LEU A 119 14.54 -40.20 -11.41
C LEU A 119 14.49 -38.87 -10.64
N HIS A 120 15.63 -38.19 -10.50
CA HIS A 120 15.68 -36.87 -9.87
C HIS A 120 14.90 -35.81 -10.67
N LEU A 121 15.02 -35.81 -12.00
CA LEU A 121 14.26 -34.90 -12.85
C LEU A 121 12.75 -35.14 -12.75
N ARG A 122 12.29 -36.41 -12.63
CA ARG A 122 10.86 -36.70 -12.38
C ARG A 122 10.35 -36.03 -11.11
N GLN A 123 11.10 -36.13 -10.01
CA GLN A 123 10.72 -35.49 -8.74
C GLN A 123 10.64 -33.96 -8.86
N ILE A 124 11.52 -33.34 -9.66
CA ILE A 124 11.50 -31.89 -9.90
C ILE A 124 10.29 -31.50 -10.76
N LEU A 125 10.00 -32.27 -11.82
CA LEU A 125 8.89 -31.99 -12.72
C LEU A 125 7.52 -32.17 -12.06
N ASP A 126 7.42 -33.05 -11.05
CA ASP A 126 6.22 -33.31 -10.25
C ASP A 126 6.02 -32.29 -9.10
N ALA A 127 6.99 -31.41 -8.86
CA ALA A 127 6.90 -30.46 -7.74
C ALA A 127 5.82 -29.38 -7.99
N PRO A 128 5.13 -28.91 -6.93
CA PRO A 128 4.22 -27.77 -7.02
C PRO A 128 4.89 -26.55 -7.66
N GLY A 129 4.23 -25.99 -8.68
CA GLY A 129 4.76 -24.87 -9.47
C GLY A 129 5.49 -25.29 -10.75
N VAL A 130 5.83 -26.57 -10.92
CA VAL A 130 6.21 -27.14 -12.24
C VAL A 130 5.06 -27.97 -12.81
N ASN A 131 4.47 -28.87 -12.00
CA ASN A 131 3.23 -29.60 -12.29
C ASN A 131 3.19 -30.31 -13.67
N ALA A 132 4.32 -30.79 -14.18
CA ALA A 132 4.37 -31.43 -15.49
C ALA A 132 3.80 -32.86 -15.45
N LEU A 133 3.07 -33.24 -16.50
CA LEU A 133 2.57 -34.60 -16.68
C LEU A 133 3.67 -35.50 -17.27
N VAL A 134 4.50 -36.08 -16.41
CA VAL A 134 5.62 -36.91 -16.87
C VAL A 134 5.16 -38.34 -17.22
N MET A 135 5.47 -38.82 -18.43
CA MET A 135 5.09 -40.15 -18.89
C MET A 135 5.68 -41.26 -17.98
N PRO A 136 4.85 -42.16 -17.40
CA PRO A 136 5.32 -43.24 -16.54
C PRO A 136 5.81 -44.48 -17.32
N GLY A 137 6.76 -45.21 -16.72
CA GLY A 137 7.11 -46.59 -17.10
C GLY A 137 7.93 -46.81 -18.38
N HIS A 138 8.18 -45.78 -19.19
CA HIS A 138 8.91 -45.90 -20.46
C HIS A 138 10.20 -45.07 -20.42
N GLU A 139 11.24 -45.60 -19.76
CA GLU A 139 12.50 -44.90 -19.52
C GLU A 139 13.54 -45.25 -20.57
N PHE A 140 13.89 -44.30 -21.44
CA PHE A 140 14.97 -44.50 -22.41
C PHE A 140 16.32 -44.05 -21.83
N LEU A 141 17.17 -45.03 -21.52
CA LEU A 141 18.45 -44.85 -20.84
C LEU A 141 19.62 -45.31 -21.73
N LEU A 142 20.17 -44.41 -22.55
CA LEU A 142 21.29 -44.73 -23.42
C LEU A 142 22.63 -44.66 -22.66
N GLY A 143 23.20 -45.82 -22.34
CA GLY A 143 24.54 -45.95 -21.75
C GLY A 143 25.66 -46.01 -22.79
N ASN A 144 26.91 -45.98 -22.33
CA ASN A 144 28.12 -46.17 -23.17
C ASN A 144 28.18 -45.29 -24.43
N VAL A 145 27.72 -44.03 -24.34
CA VAL A 145 27.46 -43.15 -25.50
C VAL A 145 28.64 -42.92 -26.45
N LYS A 146 29.88 -43.06 -25.96
CA LYS A 146 31.09 -42.96 -26.80
C LYS A 146 31.17 -44.06 -27.87
N LYS A 147 30.47 -45.18 -27.66
CA LYS A 147 30.42 -46.33 -28.57
C LYS A 147 29.05 -46.51 -29.23
N ALA A 148 27.99 -46.01 -28.58
CA ALA A 148 26.60 -46.21 -29.00
C ALA A 148 26.24 -45.53 -30.33
N PHE A 149 26.87 -44.40 -30.65
CA PHE A 149 26.65 -43.68 -31.90
C PHE A 149 27.70 -44.02 -32.98
N ASP A 150 27.30 -44.00 -34.24
CA ASP A 150 28.19 -43.99 -35.41
C ASP A 150 28.74 -42.58 -35.72
N GLU A 151 29.53 -42.48 -36.78
CA GLU A 151 30.13 -41.21 -37.22
C GLU A 151 29.12 -40.18 -37.73
N HIS A 152 27.91 -40.61 -38.07
CA HIS A 152 26.80 -39.76 -38.50
C HIS A 152 25.81 -39.46 -37.36
N GLY A 153 26.10 -39.91 -36.14
CA GLY A 153 25.25 -39.69 -34.97
C GLY A 153 24.02 -40.60 -34.91
N LYS A 154 24.00 -41.72 -35.64
CA LYS A 154 22.96 -42.75 -35.53
C LYS A 154 23.31 -43.76 -34.44
N ILE A 155 22.28 -44.28 -33.77
CA ILE A 155 22.44 -45.38 -32.81
C ILE A 155 22.76 -46.66 -33.57
N LYS A 156 23.83 -47.37 -33.19
CA LYS A 156 24.32 -48.56 -33.90
C LYS A 156 23.51 -49.83 -33.63
N ASP A 157 22.97 -49.96 -32.43
CA ASP A 157 22.29 -51.15 -31.95
C ASP A 157 20.80 -51.08 -32.29
N GLU A 158 20.33 -51.99 -33.15
CA GLU A 158 18.96 -52.00 -33.66
C GLU A 158 17.93 -52.25 -32.54
N GLY A 159 18.22 -53.13 -31.58
CA GLY A 159 17.33 -53.35 -30.43
C GLY A 159 17.15 -52.11 -29.55
N THR A 160 18.19 -51.28 -29.41
CA THR A 160 18.11 -49.98 -28.74
C THR A 160 17.23 -48.99 -29.53
N VAL A 161 17.30 -49.02 -30.86
CA VAL A 161 16.43 -48.21 -31.73
C VAL A 161 14.98 -48.64 -31.58
N ASP A 162 14.68 -49.94 -31.64
CA ASP A 162 13.34 -50.48 -31.46
C ASP A 162 12.75 -50.10 -30.10
N PHE A 163 13.56 -50.16 -29.03
CA PHE A 163 13.14 -49.75 -27.71
C PHE A 163 12.84 -48.24 -27.63
N LEU A 164 13.72 -47.39 -28.19
CA LEU A 164 13.48 -45.94 -28.28
C LEU A 164 12.18 -45.64 -29.03
N GLU A 165 11.95 -46.32 -30.16
CA GLU A 165 10.73 -46.18 -30.95
C GLU A 165 9.49 -46.60 -30.15
N SER A 166 9.58 -47.68 -29.37
CA SER A 166 8.48 -48.11 -28.50
C SER A 166 8.14 -47.06 -27.43
N CYS A 167 9.15 -46.48 -26.78
CA CYS A 167 9.01 -45.41 -25.81
C CYS A 167 8.42 -44.15 -26.46
N PHE A 168 8.88 -43.79 -27.66
CA PHE A 168 8.39 -42.62 -28.37
C PHE A 168 6.93 -42.79 -28.82
N LYS A 169 6.56 -43.95 -29.37
CA LYS A 169 5.16 -44.27 -29.69
C LYS A 169 4.25 -44.26 -28.46
N ALA A 170 4.76 -44.70 -27.31
CA ALA A 170 4.04 -44.58 -26.03
C ALA A 170 3.84 -43.11 -25.65
N PHE A 171 4.86 -42.26 -25.82
CA PHE A 171 4.75 -40.84 -25.55
C PHE A 171 3.72 -40.14 -26.44
N ILE A 172 3.72 -40.41 -27.75
CA ILE A 172 2.70 -39.86 -28.66
C ILE A 172 1.28 -40.22 -28.21
N ARG A 173 1.05 -41.43 -27.70
CA ARG A 173 -0.27 -41.82 -27.14
C ARG A 173 -0.55 -41.10 -25.82
N PHE A 174 0.43 -41.03 -24.93
CA PHE A 174 0.31 -40.35 -23.65
C PHE A 174 -0.04 -38.87 -23.83
N THR A 175 0.64 -38.16 -24.72
CA THR A 175 0.36 -36.75 -25.04
C THR A 175 -1.09 -36.55 -25.50
N LYS A 176 -1.63 -37.45 -26.33
CA LYS A 176 -3.04 -37.40 -26.77
C LYS A 176 -4.04 -37.65 -25.65
N VAL A 177 -3.70 -38.48 -24.66
CA VAL A 177 -4.58 -38.73 -23.50
C VAL A 177 -4.50 -37.57 -22.52
N ALA A 178 -3.29 -37.09 -22.25
CA ALA A 178 -3.06 -35.94 -21.39
C ALA A 178 -3.74 -34.67 -21.94
N SER A 179 -3.74 -34.45 -23.26
CA SER A 179 -4.47 -33.33 -23.85
C SER A 179 -5.98 -33.39 -23.63
N LEU A 180 -6.57 -34.58 -23.45
CA LEU A 180 -8.00 -34.72 -23.11
C LEU A 180 -8.31 -34.33 -21.66
N LEU A 181 -7.32 -34.43 -20.76
CA LEU A 181 -7.47 -33.95 -19.38
C LEU A 181 -7.48 -32.42 -19.30
N ASN A 182 -6.98 -31.76 -20.34
CA ASN A 182 -6.88 -30.30 -20.44
C ASN A 182 -7.99 -29.71 -21.32
N GLU A 183 -8.99 -30.50 -21.75
CA GLU A 183 -10.18 -29.95 -22.38
C GLU A 183 -10.97 -29.15 -21.33
N PRO A 184 -11.37 -27.89 -21.61
CA PRO A 184 -12.09 -27.08 -20.64
C PRO A 184 -13.39 -27.78 -20.23
N GLU A 185 -13.58 -28.01 -18.93
CA GLU A 185 -14.88 -28.44 -18.43
C GLU A 185 -15.90 -27.31 -18.63
N ASP A 186 -17.02 -27.64 -19.29
CA ASP A 186 -18.11 -26.70 -19.48
C ASP A 186 -18.78 -26.40 -18.13
N LEU A 187 -19.00 -25.11 -17.85
CA LEU A 187 -19.80 -24.72 -16.71
C LEU A 187 -21.24 -25.10 -17.03
N THR A 188 -21.85 -25.97 -16.23
CA THR A 188 -23.30 -26.23 -16.31
C THR A 188 -23.97 -25.68 -15.06
N VAL A 189 -24.87 -24.71 -15.23
CA VAL A 189 -25.62 -24.08 -14.13
C VAL A 189 -27.10 -23.95 -14.49
N THR A 190 -27.94 -23.83 -13.48
CA THR A 190 -29.37 -23.56 -13.67
C THR A 190 -29.57 -22.06 -13.91
N PRO A 191 -30.11 -21.64 -15.07
CA PRO A 191 -30.30 -20.22 -15.37
C PRO A 191 -31.13 -19.49 -14.30
N GLY A 192 -30.78 -18.25 -14.01
CA GLY A 192 -31.48 -17.42 -13.03
C GLY A 192 -30.58 -16.44 -12.29
N SER A 193 -31.20 -15.67 -11.39
CA SER A 193 -30.51 -14.69 -10.54
C SER A 193 -30.42 -15.22 -9.11
N TYR A 194 -29.20 -15.32 -8.58
CA TYR A 194 -28.91 -15.90 -7.28
C TYR A 194 -28.33 -14.85 -6.34
N LYS A 195 -29.06 -14.58 -5.26
CA LYS A 195 -28.62 -13.67 -4.21
C LYS A 195 -27.75 -14.40 -3.20
N VAL A 196 -26.57 -13.86 -2.96
CA VAL A 196 -25.60 -14.39 -2.01
C VAL A 196 -25.09 -13.29 -1.10
N LYS A 197 -24.50 -13.72 0.01
CA LYS A 197 -23.73 -12.87 0.91
C LYS A 197 -22.36 -13.50 1.12
N ALA A 198 -21.33 -12.68 0.96
CA ALA A 198 -19.94 -12.99 1.26
C ALA A 198 -19.41 -12.08 2.38
N VAL A 199 -18.14 -12.22 2.74
CA VAL A 199 -17.48 -11.37 3.75
C VAL A 199 -16.68 -10.29 3.02
N GLY A 200 -17.04 -9.02 3.24
CA GLY A 200 -16.28 -7.83 2.86
C GLY A 200 -15.38 -7.35 3.99
N HIS A 201 -14.70 -6.23 3.79
CA HIS A 201 -13.81 -5.64 4.80
C HIS A 201 -14.58 -5.14 6.03
N ASN A 202 -15.75 -4.54 5.82
CA ASN A 202 -16.55 -3.91 6.88
C ASN A 202 -17.74 -4.77 7.36
N GLY A 203 -17.90 -5.98 6.83
CA GLY A 203 -18.99 -6.88 7.23
C GLY A 203 -19.49 -7.77 6.09
N ASP A 204 -20.81 -7.95 6.02
CA ASP A 204 -21.45 -8.70 4.92
C ASP A 204 -21.31 -7.92 3.61
N LEU A 205 -21.03 -8.63 2.51
CA LEU A 205 -21.05 -8.11 1.14
C LEU A 205 -22.16 -8.81 0.34
N PRO A 206 -23.38 -8.25 0.30
CA PRO A 206 -24.48 -8.80 -0.49
C PRO A 206 -24.23 -8.61 -1.99
N MET A 207 -24.58 -9.61 -2.80
CA MET A 207 -24.55 -9.50 -4.27
C MET A 207 -25.57 -10.43 -4.94
N SER A 208 -25.91 -10.13 -6.18
CA SER A 208 -26.75 -10.94 -7.06
C SER A 208 -25.94 -11.35 -8.29
N VAL A 209 -25.89 -12.65 -8.58
CA VAL A 209 -25.20 -13.17 -9.77
C VAL A 209 -26.22 -13.77 -10.71
N GLU A 210 -26.19 -13.33 -11.96
CA GLU A 210 -27.09 -13.80 -13.00
C GLU A 210 -26.38 -14.82 -13.90
N PHE A 211 -27.04 -15.94 -14.16
CA PHE A 211 -26.54 -17.00 -15.03
C PHE A 211 -27.51 -17.28 -16.17
N SER A 212 -26.95 -17.56 -17.34
CA SER A 212 -27.56 -18.40 -18.37
C SER A 212 -27.24 -19.87 -18.09
N ASP A 213 -27.43 -20.78 -19.04
CA ASP A 213 -27.22 -22.23 -18.85
C ASP A 213 -25.74 -22.61 -18.73
N ASP A 214 -24.85 -21.81 -19.32
CA ASP A 214 -23.41 -22.09 -19.39
C ASP A 214 -22.51 -20.90 -19.00
N ARG A 215 -23.10 -19.76 -18.58
CA ARG A 215 -22.37 -18.50 -18.44
C ARG A 215 -22.80 -17.66 -17.24
N ILE A 216 -21.86 -16.88 -16.72
CA ILE A 216 -22.11 -15.74 -15.83
C ILE A 216 -22.46 -14.53 -16.69
N GLU A 217 -23.67 -13.99 -16.56
CA GLU A 217 -24.14 -12.85 -17.35
C GLU A 217 -23.85 -11.51 -16.67
N ASN A 218 -24.05 -11.44 -15.35
CA ASN A 218 -23.92 -10.20 -14.61
C ASN A 218 -23.64 -10.47 -13.12
N ILE A 219 -22.96 -9.53 -12.48
CA ILE A 219 -22.68 -9.53 -11.04
C ILE A 219 -23.02 -8.14 -10.50
N ASP A 220 -24.08 -8.05 -9.71
CA ASP A 220 -24.55 -6.81 -9.07
C ASP A 220 -24.21 -6.85 -7.57
N ILE A 221 -23.42 -5.91 -7.08
CA ILE A 221 -22.87 -5.92 -5.72
C ILE A 221 -23.43 -4.73 -4.94
N ASP A 222 -23.95 -4.99 -3.74
CA ASP A 222 -24.30 -3.92 -2.80
C ASP A 222 -23.02 -3.41 -2.12
N THR A 223 -22.57 -2.23 -2.55
CA THR A 223 -21.31 -1.61 -2.10
C THR A 223 -21.47 -0.77 -0.84
N SER A 224 -22.70 -0.56 -0.35
CA SER A 224 -23.02 0.42 0.70
C SER A 224 -22.38 0.14 2.07
N GLY A 225 -21.97 -1.11 2.31
CA GLY A 225 -21.26 -1.51 3.53
C GLY A 225 -19.75 -1.23 3.52
N GLU A 226 -19.14 -0.99 2.35
CA GLU A 226 -17.70 -0.93 2.18
C GLU A 226 -17.15 0.51 2.20
N THR A 227 -15.82 0.64 2.25
CA THR A 227 -15.16 1.95 2.38
C THR A 227 -15.08 2.66 1.03
N GLU A 228 -15.87 3.72 0.89
CA GLU A 228 -15.93 4.59 -0.30
C GLU A 228 -14.54 5.14 -0.67
N GLY A 229 -14.19 5.07 -1.95
CA GLY A 229 -12.89 5.52 -2.47
C GLY A 229 -11.72 4.55 -2.24
N ILE A 230 -11.91 3.45 -1.50
CA ILE A 230 -10.88 2.41 -1.30
C ILE A 230 -11.26 1.12 -2.04
N ALA A 231 -12.50 0.67 -1.89
CA ALA A 231 -12.97 -0.58 -2.47
C ALA A 231 -13.57 -0.42 -3.88
N ASP A 232 -13.77 0.80 -4.36
CA ASP A 232 -14.51 1.09 -5.60
C ASP A 232 -13.98 0.33 -6.82
N ALA A 233 -12.65 0.20 -6.95
CA ALA A 233 -12.02 -0.54 -8.04
C ALA A 233 -12.32 -2.05 -8.02
N VAL A 234 -12.63 -2.62 -6.84
CA VAL A 234 -13.03 -4.03 -6.68
C VAL A 234 -14.36 -4.27 -7.38
N PHE A 235 -15.31 -3.35 -7.20
CA PHE A 235 -16.69 -3.51 -7.66
C PHE A 235 -16.88 -3.30 -9.16
N THR A 236 -15.83 -2.86 -9.86
CA THR A 236 -15.80 -2.75 -11.32
C THR A 236 -14.91 -3.82 -11.92
N ARG A 237 -13.62 -3.83 -11.56
CA ARG A 237 -12.59 -4.64 -12.22
C ARG A 237 -12.80 -6.14 -12.07
N ILE A 238 -13.12 -6.62 -10.86
CA ILE A 238 -13.27 -8.06 -10.61
C ILE A 238 -14.52 -8.61 -11.31
N PRO A 239 -15.71 -7.98 -11.16
CA PRO A 239 -16.90 -8.37 -11.93
C PRO A 239 -16.65 -8.43 -13.44
N GLU A 240 -16.04 -7.39 -14.02
CA GLU A 240 -15.70 -7.37 -15.46
C GLU A 240 -14.78 -8.53 -15.84
N GLN A 241 -13.70 -8.78 -15.08
CA GLN A 241 -12.78 -9.89 -15.36
C GLN A 241 -13.46 -11.26 -15.25
N ILE A 242 -14.36 -11.44 -14.28
CA ILE A 242 -15.11 -12.69 -14.10
C ILE A 242 -16.07 -12.90 -15.26
N VAL A 243 -16.82 -11.87 -15.66
CA VAL A 243 -17.82 -11.96 -16.74
C VAL A 243 -17.14 -12.08 -18.11
N ASP A 244 -16.12 -11.29 -18.40
CA ASP A 244 -15.43 -11.34 -19.71
C ASP A 244 -14.59 -12.61 -19.86
N GLY A 245 -13.87 -12.99 -18.80
CA GLY A 245 -13.01 -14.17 -18.80
C GLY A 245 -13.75 -15.48 -18.53
N GLN A 246 -15.01 -15.39 -18.07
CA GLN A 246 -15.76 -16.54 -17.54
C GLN A 246 -14.90 -17.37 -16.59
N THR A 247 -14.21 -16.70 -15.65
CA THR A 247 -13.17 -17.28 -14.80
C THR A 247 -13.24 -16.69 -13.40
N LEU A 248 -12.94 -17.49 -12.38
CA LEU A 248 -12.71 -17.02 -11.00
C LEU A 248 -11.22 -16.88 -10.67
N ASN A 249 -10.35 -17.22 -11.62
CA ASN A 249 -8.92 -16.98 -11.55
C ASN A 249 -8.63 -15.51 -11.94
N VAL A 250 -8.90 -14.60 -11.00
CA VAL A 250 -8.74 -13.16 -11.17
C VAL A 250 -7.83 -12.59 -10.10
N ASP A 251 -7.05 -11.56 -10.45
CA ASP A 251 -6.12 -10.95 -9.52
C ASP A 251 -6.86 -10.09 -8.48
N VAL A 252 -6.53 -10.27 -7.20
CA VAL A 252 -7.07 -9.42 -6.14
C VAL A 252 -6.58 -7.99 -6.28
N VAL A 253 -7.46 -7.03 -5.98
CA VAL A 253 -7.10 -5.61 -6.03
C VAL A 253 -6.23 -5.27 -4.82
N SER A 254 -5.05 -4.72 -5.08
CA SER A 254 -4.11 -4.30 -4.03
C SER A 254 -4.79 -3.34 -3.05
N GLY A 255 -4.63 -3.58 -1.74
CA GLY A 255 -5.21 -2.76 -0.66
C GLY A 255 -6.69 -2.99 -0.37
N ALA A 256 -7.38 -3.81 -1.17
CA ALA A 256 -8.77 -4.19 -0.98
C ALA A 256 -8.94 -5.72 -1.08
N SER A 257 -7.96 -6.47 -0.55
CA SER A 257 -7.90 -7.93 -0.68
C SER A 257 -9.05 -8.65 0.01
N VAL A 258 -9.51 -8.17 1.16
CA VAL A 258 -10.67 -8.77 1.86
C VAL A 258 -11.92 -8.65 0.99
N THR A 259 -12.20 -7.44 0.50
CA THR A 259 -13.34 -7.18 -0.39
C THR A 259 -13.21 -7.93 -1.72
N SER A 260 -12.00 -8.00 -2.30
CA SER A 260 -11.73 -8.77 -3.54
C SER A 260 -12.06 -10.25 -3.39
N ASN A 261 -11.56 -10.88 -2.32
CA ASN A 261 -11.88 -12.27 -2.01
C ASN A 261 -13.38 -12.42 -1.71
N GLY A 262 -14.00 -11.44 -1.04
CA GLY A 262 -15.45 -11.40 -0.83
C GLY A 262 -16.25 -11.49 -2.12
N VAL A 263 -15.86 -10.76 -3.18
CA VAL A 263 -16.51 -10.85 -4.50
C VAL A 263 -16.30 -12.23 -5.12
N ILE A 264 -15.06 -12.73 -5.15
CA ILE A 264 -14.72 -14.04 -5.75
C ILE A 264 -15.48 -15.18 -5.03
N ASP A 265 -15.47 -15.19 -3.70
CA ASP A 265 -16.16 -16.18 -2.87
C ASP A 265 -17.67 -16.07 -3.01
N GLY A 266 -18.20 -14.85 -3.13
CA GLY A 266 -19.61 -14.59 -3.40
C GLY A 266 -20.06 -15.22 -4.71
N VAL A 267 -19.32 -14.97 -5.80
CA VAL A 267 -19.63 -15.58 -7.10
C VAL A 267 -19.48 -17.11 -7.05
N ALA A 268 -18.43 -17.63 -6.42
CA ALA A 268 -18.26 -19.07 -6.24
C ALA A 268 -19.44 -19.72 -5.49
N LYS A 269 -19.97 -19.03 -4.47
CA LYS A 269 -21.16 -19.47 -3.74
C LYS A 269 -22.42 -19.42 -4.61
N ALA A 270 -22.56 -18.42 -5.48
CA ALA A 270 -23.68 -18.33 -6.41
C ALA A 270 -23.65 -19.45 -7.46
N VAL A 271 -22.48 -19.77 -8.02
CA VAL A 271 -22.28 -20.91 -8.94
C VAL A 271 -22.74 -22.22 -8.29
N LYS A 272 -22.33 -22.44 -7.04
CA LYS A 272 -22.72 -23.63 -6.28
C LYS A 272 -24.24 -23.70 -6.02
N LEU A 273 -24.89 -22.57 -5.75
CA LEU A 273 -26.35 -22.50 -5.60
C LEU A 273 -27.09 -22.75 -6.91
N ALA A 274 -26.50 -22.35 -8.04
CA ALA A 274 -27.03 -22.63 -9.37
C ALA A 274 -26.79 -24.09 -9.82
N GLY A 275 -26.11 -24.91 -9.01
CA GLY A 275 -25.85 -26.33 -9.27
C GLY A 275 -24.56 -26.62 -10.03
N GLY A 276 -23.71 -25.61 -10.29
CA GLY A 276 -22.41 -25.77 -10.93
C GLY A 276 -21.27 -26.00 -9.93
N ASP A 277 -20.10 -26.39 -10.45
CA ASP A 277 -18.87 -26.51 -9.68
C ASP A 277 -18.00 -25.24 -9.88
N PRO A 278 -17.81 -24.41 -8.84
CA PRO A 278 -16.96 -23.22 -8.96
C PRO A 278 -15.47 -23.55 -9.22
N GLU A 279 -15.02 -24.77 -8.95
CA GLU A 279 -13.63 -25.18 -9.25
C GLU A 279 -13.34 -25.19 -10.75
N ILE A 280 -14.36 -25.43 -11.59
CA ILE A 280 -14.26 -25.29 -13.06
C ILE A 280 -13.77 -23.88 -13.42
N LEU A 281 -14.41 -22.86 -12.84
CA LEU A 281 -14.08 -21.46 -13.12
C LEU A 281 -12.75 -21.03 -12.50
N LYS A 282 -12.33 -21.62 -11.38
CA LYS A 282 -11.02 -21.33 -10.77
C LYS A 282 -9.85 -21.94 -11.54
N ARG A 283 -10.07 -23.06 -12.23
CA ARG A 283 -9.06 -23.72 -13.07
C ARG A 283 -8.94 -23.09 -14.45
N ARG A 284 -9.94 -22.32 -14.89
CA ARG A 284 -9.85 -21.59 -16.15
C ARG A 284 -8.66 -20.62 -16.12
N PRO A 285 -8.00 -20.40 -17.27
CA PRO A 285 -6.94 -19.40 -17.36
C PRO A 285 -7.48 -18.03 -16.93
N LYS A 286 -6.59 -17.17 -16.46
CA LYS A 286 -6.91 -15.75 -16.28
C LYS A 286 -7.37 -15.18 -17.62
N ALA A 287 -8.32 -14.25 -17.61
CA ALA A 287 -8.69 -13.50 -18.81
C ALA A 287 -7.41 -12.96 -19.48
N SER A 288 -7.19 -13.29 -20.76
CA SER A 288 -5.91 -13.21 -21.48
C SER A 288 -4.94 -12.14 -20.96
N GLN A 289 -3.98 -12.56 -20.13
CA GLN A 289 -2.79 -11.78 -19.78
C GLN A 289 -1.62 -12.11 -20.73
N VAL A 290 -1.82 -12.14 -22.05
CA VAL A 290 -0.67 -12.34 -22.95
C VAL A 290 -0.87 -11.60 -24.28
N VAL A 291 -0.52 -10.31 -24.28
CA VAL A 291 0.34 -9.72 -25.33
C VAL A 291 1.19 -8.67 -24.61
N LYS A 292 2.52 -8.73 -24.77
CA LYS A 292 3.41 -7.64 -24.34
C LYS A 292 2.92 -6.37 -25.03
N ALA A 293 2.27 -5.48 -24.29
CA ALA A 293 1.73 -4.28 -24.88
C ALA A 293 2.91 -3.39 -25.29
N GLU A 294 2.89 -2.92 -26.53
CA GLU A 294 3.92 -2.00 -27.05
C GLU A 294 4.08 -0.80 -26.11
N PRO A 295 5.30 -0.26 -25.92
CA PRO A 295 5.50 0.94 -25.13
C PRO A 295 4.57 2.07 -25.59
N VAL A 296 3.97 2.76 -24.63
CA VAL A 296 3.14 3.94 -24.89
C VAL A 296 3.88 5.18 -24.43
N GLU A 297 3.88 6.18 -25.29
CA GLU A 297 4.55 7.46 -25.07
C GLU A 297 3.50 8.59 -24.98
N TYR A 298 3.68 9.46 -24.00
CA TYR A 298 2.85 10.63 -23.77
C TYR A 298 3.73 11.88 -23.65
N THR A 299 3.15 13.03 -23.98
CA THR A 299 3.76 14.35 -23.77
C THR A 299 2.79 15.26 -23.04
N THR A 300 3.26 15.94 -22.01
CA THR A 300 2.49 16.88 -21.19
C THR A 300 3.37 18.05 -20.74
N ASP A 301 2.79 19.14 -20.24
CA ASP A 301 3.60 20.22 -19.68
C ASP A 301 4.17 19.79 -18.32
N VAL A 302 3.33 19.23 -17.44
CA VAL A 302 3.73 18.73 -16.12
C VAL A 302 3.26 17.30 -15.92
N VAL A 303 4.13 16.45 -15.35
CA VAL A 303 3.73 15.13 -14.85
C VAL A 303 3.78 15.08 -13.33
N VAL A 304 2.73 14.56 -12.71
CA VAL A 304 2.59 14.43 -11.26
C VAL A 304 2.66 12.96 -10.86
N VAL A 305 3.51 12.61 -9.90
CA VAL A 305 3.71 11.24 -9.43
C VAL A 305 3.10 11.06 -8.05
N GLY A 306 1.93 10.41 -7.99
CA GLY A 306 1.15 10.15 -6.78
C GLY A 306 -0.22 10.82 -6.81
N GLY A 307 -1.28 10.05 -6.63
CA GLY A 307 -2.69 10.47 -6.67
C GLY A 307 -3.28 10.85 -5.31
N GLY A 308 -2.44 11.23 -4.34
CA GLY A 308 -2.88 11.74 -3.03
C GLY A 308 -3.31 13.21 -3.08
N GLY A 309 -3.64 13.80 -1.93
CA GLY A 309 -4.08 15.20 -1.87
C GLY A 309 -3.06 16.20 -2.42
N ALA A 310 -1.76 16.00 -2.18
CA ALA A 310 -0.73 16.87 -2.74
C ALA A 310 -0.67 16.81 -4.27
N GLY A 311 -0.71 15.60 -4.83
CA GLY A 311 -0.64 15.41 -6.28
C GLY A 311 -1.88 15.90 -7.00
N LEU A 312 -3.07 15.62 -6.46
CA LEU A 312 -4.31 16.16 -7.02
C LEU A 312 -4.40 17.68 -6.90
N SER A 313 -3.90 18.28 -5.81
CA SER A 313 -3.81 19.74 -5.70
C SER A 313 -2.83 20.35 -6.69
N ALA A 314 -1.68 19.69 -6.92
CA ALA A 314 -0.73 20.11 -7.94
C ALA A 314 -1.37 20.04 -9.33
N ALA A 315 -2.00 18.91 -9.68
CA ALA A 315 -2.67 18.72 -10.96
C ALA A 315 -3.78 19.75 -11.20
N ALA A 316 -4.67 19.96 -10.21
CA ALA A 316 -5.71 20.97 -10.28
C ALA A 316 -5.12 22.38 -10.48
N THR A 317 -4.01 22.70 -9.80
CA THR A 317 -3.36 24.01 -9.95
C THR A 317 -2.71 24.17 -11.33
N VAL A 318 -2.05 23.14 -11.87
CA VAL A 318 -1.49 23.14 -13.23
C VAL A 318 -2.59 23.43 -14.27
N LEU A 319 -3.76 22.78 -14.13
CA LEU A 319 -4.91 23.02 -14.99
C LEU A 319 -5.45 24.45 -14.86
N GLN A 320 -5.50 25.00 -13.64
CA GLN A 320 -5.87 26.39 -13.40
C GLN A 320 -4.89 27.41 -14.03
N GLN A 321 -3.63 27.02 -14.28
CA GLN A 321 -2.67 27.82 -15.06
C GLN A 321 -2.80 27.63 -16.58
N GLY A 322 -3.78 26.84 -17.05
CA GLY A 322 -4.02 26.57 -18.47
C GLY A 322 -2.99 25.63 -19.11
N LYS A 323 -2.34 24.78 -18.30
CA LYS A 323 -1.33 23.80 -18.73
C LYS A 323 -1.87 22.37 -18.67
N LYS A 324 -1.27 21.47 -19.45
CA LYS A 324 -1.59 20.04 -19.48
C LYS A 324 -0.91 19.30 -18.35
N VAL A 325 -1.64 18.35 -17.76
CA VAL A 325 -1.12 17.48 -16.71
C VAL A 325 -1.48 16.02 -16.95
N ILE A 326 -0.51 15.15 -16.69
CA ILE A 326 -0.74 13.70 -16.51
C ILE A 326 -0.37 13.36 -15.08
N LEU A 327 -1.30 12.78 -14.32
CA LEU A 327 -1.08 12.26 -12.99
C LEU A 327 -0.94 10.74 -13.05
N LEU A 328 0.13 10.20 -12.46
CA LEU A 328 0.39 8.76 -12.37
C LEU A 328 0.24 8.28 -10.93
N GLU A 329 -0.59 7.27 -10.71
CA GLU A 329 -0.79 6.60 -9.42
C GLU A 329 -0.43 5.13 -9.57
N LYS A 330 0.40 4.61 -8.67
CA LYS A 330 0.82 3.20 -8.73
C LYS A 330 -0.28 2.24 -8.29
N PHE A 331 -1.17 2.71 -7.44
CA PHE A 331 -2.26 1.94 -6.88
C PHE A 331 -3.47 1.95 -7.82
N PRO A 332 -4.37 0.96 -7.73
CA PRO A 332 -5.61 0.93 -8.50
C PRO A 332 -6.64 2.00 -8.07
N ALA A 333 -6.37 2.74 -6.99
CA ALA A 333 -7.25 3.78 -6.47
C ALA A 333 -6.46 5.03 -6.08
N LEU A 334 -7.10 6.19 -6.20
CA LEU A 334 -6.54 7.48 -5.80
C LEU A 334 -6.60 7.69 -4.28
N GLY A 335 -5.90 8.72 -3.81
CA GLY A 335 -6.05 9.25 -2.47
C GLY A 335 -5.00 8.81 -1.46
N GLY A 336 -4.33 7.68 -1.65
CA GLY A 336 -3.24 7.23 -0.78
C GLY A 336 -3.58 7.28 0.72
N ASN A 337 -2.76 7.95 1.53
CA ASN A 337 -3.10 8.22 2.94
C ASN A 337 -4.14 9.33 3.12
N THR A 338 -4.27 10.24 2.16
CA THR A 338 -5.21 11.37 2.26
C THR A 338 -6.64 10.87 2.41
N VAL A 339 -7.09 9.90 1.61
CA VAL A 339 -8.47 9.36 1.70
C VAL A 339 -8.78 8.75 3.08
N ARG A 340 -7.75 8.26 3.79
CA ARG A 340 -7.84 7.65 5.13
C ARG A 340 -7.75 8.66 6.28
N ALA A 341 -7.57 9.95 5.98
CA ALA A 341 -7.37 10.98 6.99
C ALA A 341 -8.68 11.33 7.72
N GLY A 342 -8.57 11.65 9.01
CA GLY A 342 -9.67 12.04 9.92
C GLY A 342 -10.61 13.15 9.45
N GLY A 343 -10.21 13.95 8.46
CA GLY A 343 -10.96 15.08 7.93
C GLY A 343 -10.39 16.45 8.32
N PRO A 344 -10.13 16.79 9.60
CA PRO A 344 -9.79 18.16 9.98
C PRO A 344 -8.46 18.68 9.43
N MET A 345 -8.52 19.71 8.59
CA MET A 345 -7.37 20.47 8.09
C MET A 345 -7.09 21.68 8.99
N ASN A 346 -5.88 21.82 9.50
CA ASN A 346 -5.53 22.99 10.31
C ASN A 346 -5.34 24.23 9.45
N ALA A 347 -6.04 25.31 9.78
CA ALA A 347 -5.73 26.66 9.32
C ALA A 347 -6.16 27.65 10.41
N ALA A 348 -5.35 28.69 10.65
CA ALA A 348 -5.79 29.78 11.52
C ALA A 348 -6.79 30.64 10.74
N ASP A 349 -8.02 30.75 11.26
CA ASP A 349 -9.09 31.60 10.76
C ASP A 349 -9.66 32.41 11.95
N PRO A 350 -8.99 33.51 12.33
CA PRO A 350 -9.36 34.25 13.54
C PRO A 350 -10.79 34.84 13.47
N GLU A 351 -11.29 35.14 12.27
CA GLU A 351 -12.64 35.69 12.09
C GLU A 351 -13.69 34.62 12.42
N TRP A 352 -13.58 33.43 11.83
CA TRP A 352 -14.47 32.31 12.11
C TRP A 352 -14.31 31.79 13.54
N GLN A 353 -13.07 31.60 14.00
CA GLN A 353 -12.78 31.07 15.33
C GLN A 353 -13.31 32.00 16.44
N SER A 354 -13.26 33.32 16.26
CA SER A 354 -13.80 34.28 17.24
C SER A 354 -15.32 34.16 17.49
N GLN A 355 -16.05 33.45 16.63
CA GLN A 355 -17.49 33.18 16.83
C GLN A 355 -17.76 32.07 17.85
N PHE A 356 -16.74 31.32 18.25
CA PHE A 356 -16.86 30.23 19.21
C PHE A 356 -16.42 30.68 20.59
N LYS A 357 -17.17 30.31 21.62
CA LYS A 357 -16.75 30.50 23.01
C LYS A 357 -15.46 29.73 23.28
N ALA A 358 -14.56 30.29 24.10
CA ALA A 358 -13.43 29.53 24.63
C ALA A 358 -13.95 28.36 25.51
N ILE A 359 -13.25 27.23 25.48
CA ILE A 359 -13.53 26.09 26.38
C ILE A 359 -12.58 26.10 27.58
N GLY A 360 -12.93 25.37 28.63
CA GLY A 360 -12.12 25.26 29.85
C GLY A 360 -10.67 24.86 29.54
N GLY A 361 -9.72 25.59 30.12
CA GLY A 361 -8.27 25.35 29.97
C GLY A 361 -7.59 26.17 28.86
N GLU A 362 -8.32 26.66 27.85
CA GLU A 362 -7.70 27.40 26.73
C GLU A 362 -7.04 28.71 27.17
N ARG A 363 -7.68 29.44 28.09
CA ARG A 363 -7.10 30.65 28.71
C ARG A 363 -5.79 30.32 29.42
N THR A 364 -5.71 29.20 30.12
CA THR A 364 -4.50 28.73 30.80
C THR A 364 -3.42 28.37 29.78
N THR A 365 -3.75 27.68 28.69
CA THR A 365 -2.80 27.39 27.61
C THR A 365 -2.17 28.66 27.04
N LEU A 366 -2.96 29.72 26.82
CA LEU A 366 -2.44 31.01 26.36
C LEU A 366 -1.53 31.67 27.41
N GLN A 367 -1.90 31.61 28.69
CA GLN A 367 -1.06 32.11 29.78
C GLN A 367 0.27 31.34 29.87
N ASP A 368 0.26 30.03 29.65
CA ASP A 368 1.47 29.20 29.65
C ASP A 368 2.39 29.55 28.47
N MET A 369 1.83 29.89 27.31
CA MET A 369 2.60 30.42 26.18
C MET A 369 3.36 31.71 26.54
N LEU A 370 2.78 32.58 27.38
CA LEU A 370 3.46 33.79 27.86
C LEU A 370 4.64 33.50 28.80
N LYS A 371 4.59 32.37 29.53
CA LYS A 371 5.60 31.95 30.52
C LYS A 371 6.83 31.29 29.90
N ILE A 372 6.75 30.80 28.67
CA ILE A 372 7.88 30.18 27.96
C ILE A 372 9.05 31.18 27.87
N ASP A 373 10.24 30.72 28.26
CA ASP A 373 11.47 31.52 28.23
C ASP A 373 11.92 31.75 26.78
N GLU A 374 12.10 33.03 26.42
CA GLU A 374 12.56 33.44 25.08
C GLU A 374 13.95 32.88 24.74
N SER A 375 14.78 32.57 25.75
CA SER A 375 16.11 31.99 25.55
C SER A 375 16.07 30.57 24.94
N THR A 376 14.91 29.90 25.00
CA THR A 376 14.71 28.55 24.48
C THR A 376 14.22 28.51 23.02
N ILE A 377 13.94 29.69 22.45
CA ILE A 377 13.40 29.86 21.10
C ILE A 377 14.54 30.08 20.12
N ASP A 378 14.56 29.30 19.03
CA ASP A 378 15.56 29.46 17.98
C ASP A 378 15.46 30.85 17.33
N SER A 379 16.60 31.42 16.96
CA SER A 379 16.73 32.83 16.59
C SER A 379 15.82 33.26 15.46
N GLU A 380 15.60 32.38 14.48
CA GLU A 380 14.71 32.59 13.33
C GLU A 380 13.23 32.74 13.73
N TYR A 381 12.78 32.11 14.84
CA TYR A 381 11.40 32.19 15.33
C TYR A 381 11.17 33.27 16.41
N LEU A 382 12.23 33.87 16.95
CA LEU A 382 12.13 34.75 18.12
C LEU A 382 11.27 36.00 17.88
N SER A 383 11.32 36.57 16.67
CA SER A 383 10.52 37.75 16.31
C SER A 383 9.02 37.43 16.32
N ASP A 384 8.64 36.32 15.71
CA ASP A 384 7.25 35.84 15.68
C ASP A 384 6.77 35.50 17.09
N PHE A 385 7.63 34.87 17.89
CA PHE A 385 7.28 34.49 19.25
C PHE A 385 6.97 35.71 20.13
N ARG A 386 7.75 36.79 20.02
CA ARG A 386 7.48 38.06 20.70
C ARG A 386 6.18 38.69 20.21
N THR A 387 5.92 38.62 18.92
CA THR A 387 4.68 39.12 18.31
C THR A 387 3.47 38.34 18.85
N LEU A 388 3.57 37.01 18.92
CA LEU A 388 2.55 36.16 19.53
C LEU A 388 2.30 36.51 20.99
N LYS A 389 3.37 36.68 21.80
CA LYS A 389 3.22 37.09 23.21
C LYS A 389 2.46 38.40 23.34
N LYS A 390 2.67 39.35 22.44
CA LYS A 390 1.91 40.60 22.41
C LYS A 390 0.44 40.34 22.08
N GLN A 391 0.13 39.59 21.01
CA GLN A 391 -1.25 39.24 20.63
C GLN A 391 -2.00 38.55 21.77
N ILE A 392 -1.35 37.61 22.46
CA ILE A 392 -1.95 36.90 23.60
C ILE A 392 -2.20 37.84 24.77
N LYS A 393 -1.25 38.72 25.12
CA LYS A 393 -1.45 39.71 26.19
C LYS A 393 -2.62 40.63 25.88
N ASP A 394 -2.66 41.16 24.66
CA ASP A 394 -3.74 42.04 24.20
C ASP A 394 -5.10 41.30 24.30
N TYR A 395 -5.18 40.04 23.86
CA TYR A 395 -6.39 39.22 24.02
C TYR A 395 -6.79 39.02 25.49
N LEU A 396 -5.85 38.62 26.35
CA LEU A 396 -6.13 38.30 27.76
C LEU A 396 -6.51 39.55 28.59
N GLU A 397 -5.98 40.72 28.25
CA GLU A 397 -6.30 42.01 28.89
C GLU A 397 -7.69 42.52 28.49
N ASN A 398 -8.15 42.19 27.28
CA ASN A 398 -9.45 42.65 26.75
C ASN A 398 -10.59 41.62 26.92
N THR A 399 -10.31 40.44 27.48
CA THR A 399 -11.30 39.36 27.68
C THR A 399 -11.32 38.84 29.12
N ASN A 400 -12.48 38.32 29.52
CA ASN A 400 -12.75 37.64 30.78
C ASN A 400 -13.70 36.45 30.54
N ASP A 401 -14.02 35.69 31.59
CA ASP A 401 -14.84 34.47 31.51
C ASP A 401 -16.25 34.66 30.90
N GLN A 402 -16.74 35.90 30.79
CA GLN A 402 -18.05 36.21 30.21
C GLN A 402 -18.01 36.55 28.72
N ASN A 403 -16.86 36.98 28.18
CA ASN A 403 -16.72 37.45 26.79
C ASN A 403 -15.50 36.85 26.06
N GLU A 404 -14.87 35.81 26.63
CA GLU A 404 -13.80 35.08 25.96
C GLU A 404 -14.29 34.26 24.77
N TYR A 405 -13.47 34.20 23.74
CA TYR A 405 -13.71 33.48 22.49
C TYR A 405 -12.50 32.62 22.13
N LEU A 406 -12.62 31.74 21.14
CA LEU A 406 -11.48 30.98 20.63
C LEU A 406 -10.49 31.93 19.95
N PHE A 407 -9.42 32.29 20.66
CA PHE A 407 -8.31 33.04 20.07
C PHE A 407 -7.52 32.18 19.10
N ASP A 408 -7.15 32.70 17.94
CA ASP A 408 -6.09 32.13 17.10
C ASP A 408 -5.42 33.23 16.27
N SER A 409 -4.28 32.90 15.67
CA SER A 409 -3.62 33.74 14.68
C SER A 409 -2.67 32.91 13.82
N THR A 410 -2.36 33.38 12.62
CA THR A 410 -1.34 32.76 11.75
C THR A 410 0.00 32.58 12.48
N ILE A 411 0.41 33.59 13.25
CA ILE A 411 1.64 33.54 14.06
C ILE A 411 1.52 32.49 15.18
N PHE A 412 0.34 32.35 15.80
CA PHE A 412 0.13 31.31 16.80
C PHE A 412 0.24 29.91 16.19
N HIS A 413 -0.39 29.69 15.03
CA HIS A 413 -0.26 28.42 14.30
C HIS A 413 1.19 28.12 13.91
N ARG A 414 1.95 29.14 13.49
CA ARG A 414 3.38 29.02 13.14
C ARG A 414 4.23 28.60 14.33
N ILE A 415 4.16 29.36 15.42
CA ILE A 415 4.91 29.08 16.65
C ILE A 415 4.53 27.72 17.22
N GLN A 416 3.25 27.36 17.19
CA GLN A 416 2.81 26.07 17.69
C GLN A 416 3.33 24.92 16.81
N THR A 417 3.38 25.10 15.49
CA THR A 417 3.97 24.12 14.56
C THR A 417 5.46 23.94 14.84
N TYR A 418 6.20 25.03 15.04
CA TYR A 418 7.61 25.01 15.43
C TYR A 418 7.85 24.27 16.76
N LEU A 419 7.18 24.69 17.84
CA LEU A 419 7.32 24.07 19.16
C LEU A 419 6.87 22.60 19.13
N GLY A 420 5.80 22.31 18.38
CA GLY A 420 5.27 20.98 18.18
C GLY A 420 6.23 20.03 17.47
N GLY A 421 7.03 20.54 16.54
CA GLY A 421 8.01 19.80 15.74
C GLY A 421 9.42 19.73 16.31
N LYS A 422 9.79 20.58 17.28
CA LYS A 422 11.13 20.59 17.87
C LYS A 422 11.37 19.31 18.69
N ARG A 423 12.35 18.48 18.29
CA ARG A 423 12.74 17.24 19.01
C ARG A 423 14.23 16.99 18.97
N THR A 424 14.72 16.28 19.98
CA THR A 424 16.07 15.73 20.04
C THR A 424 16.00 14.21 19.88
N ASP A 425 16.80 13.66 18.97
CA ASP A 425 16.88 12.22 18.73
C ASP A 425 17.75 11.51 19.79
N LEU A 426 17.82 10.17 19.72
CA LEU A 426 18.60 9.36 20.66
C LEU A 426 20.12 9.56 20.51
N LYS A 427 20.57 10.24 19.45
CA LYS A 427 21.97 10.60 19.19
C LYS A 427 22.30 12.01 19.67
N GLY A 428 21.34 12.74 20.23
CA GLY A 428 21.51 14.12 20.71
C GLY A 428 21.34 15.18 19.63
N ASN A 429 20.90 14.83 18.42
CA ASN A 429 20.67 15.79 17.35
C ASN A 429 19.29 16.44 17.53
N THR A 430 19.25 17.77 17.57
CA THR A 430 18.00 18.52 17.65
C THR A 430 17.57 18.99 16.26
N ILE A 431 16.30 18.79 15.93
CA ILE A 431 15.65 19.29 14.72
C ILE A 431 14.36 20.04 15.08
N TYR A 432 13.99 21.02 14.28
CA TYR A 432 12.71 21.72 14.32
C TYR A 432 12.33 22.14 12.88
N GLY A 433 11.08 22.55 12.66
CA GLY A 433 10.61 22.89 11.32
C GLY A 433 11.39 24.05 10.73
N ASN A 434 11.83 23.95 9.48
CA ASN A 434 12.50 25.03 8.77
C ASN A 434 11.58 26.27 8.75
N TYR A 435 12.09 27.42 9.19
CA TYR A 435 11.30 28.62 9.38
C TYR A 435 10.53 29.03 8.12
N ASP A 436 11.20 29.09 6.96
CA ASP A 436 10.58 29.55 5.72
C ASP A 436 9.49 28.57 5.27
N LEU A 437 9.73 27.26 5.34
CA LEU A 437 8.73 26.25 4.99
C LEU A 437 7.52 26.26 5.94
N VAL A 438 7.75 26.39 7.25
CA VAL A 438 6.68 26.48 8.25
C VAL A 438 5.89 27.78 8.08
N LYS A 439 6.57 28.88 7.76
CA LYS A 439 5.94 30.15 7.45
C LYS A 439 5.01 30.02 6.23
N GLU A 440 5.51 29.50 5.11
CA GLU A 440 4.71 29.26 3.90
C GLU A 440 3.49 28.40 4.19
N LEU A 441 3.67 27.31 4.94
CA LEU A 441 2.55 26.47 5.38
C LEU A 441 1.48 27.29 6.12
N THR A 442 1.88 28.02 7.16
CA THR A 442 0.93 28.70 8.05
C THR A 442 0.28 29.92 7.40
N ASP A 443 1.00 30.65 6.57
CA ASP A 443 0.49 31.86 5.91
C ASP A 443 -0.54 31.50 4.83
N HIS A 444 -0.37 30.36 4.15
CA HIS A 444 -1.23 29.94 3.05
C HIS A 444 -2.24 28.83 3.42
N ALA A 445 -2.28 28.38 4.68
CA ALA A 445 -3.21 27.32 5.11
C ALA A 445 -4.68 27.72 4.92
N LEU A 446 -5.07 28.95 5.30
CA LEU A 446 -6.44 29.43 5.15
C LEU A 446 -6.80 29.62 3.67
N GLU A 447 -5.87 30.15 2.86
CA GLU A 447 -6.06 30.25 1.41
C GLU A 447 -6.30 28.88 0.76
N SER A 448 -5.69 27.83 1.28
CA SER A 448 -5.92 26.46 0.82
C SER A 448 -7.29 25.93 1.23
N VAL A 449 -7.83 26.31 2.40
CA VAL A 449 -9.23 26.04 2.77
C VAL A 449 -10.18 26.73 1.80
N ASP A 450 -10.01 28.04 1.57
CA ASP A 450 -10.84 28.82 0.65
C ASP A 450 -10.76 28.31 -0.80
N TRP A 451 -9.59 27.83 -1.21
CA TRP A 451 -9.39 27.23 -2.52
C TRP A 451 -10.12 25.88 -2.63
N LEU A 452 -10.06 25.03 -1.61
CA LEU A 452 -10.79 23.76 -1.59
C LEU A 452 -12.31 23.98 -1.63
N GLU A 453 -12.83 25.01 -0.94
CA GLU A 453 -14.25 25.39 -1.05
C GLU A 453 -14.63 25.73 -2.50
N LYS A 454 -13.78 26.48 -3.22
CA LYS A 454 -14.00 26.81 -4.64
C LYS A 454 -13.91 25.59 -5.56
N ILE A 455 -13.10 24.59 -5.19
CA ILE A 455 -13.00 23.31 -5.93
C ILE A 455 -14.25 22.44 -5.71
N GLY A 456 -14.97 22.61 -4.61
CA GLY A 456 -16.20 21.86 -4.30
C GLY A 456 -16.14 21.06 -2.99
N VAL A 457 -15.24 21.41 -2.07
CA VAL A 457 -15.19 20.81 -0.72
C VAL A 457 -16.04 21.65 0.24
N ASP A 458 -17.12 21.07 0.72
CA ASP A 458 -17.95 21.70 1.76
C ASP A 458 -17.36 21.47 3.15
N PHE A 459 -17.18 22.54 3.93
CA PHE A 459 -16.71 22.48 5.32
C PHE A 459 -17.83 22.77 6.32
N ASP A 460 -17.81 22.06 7.44
CA ASP A 460 -18.71 22.32 8.57
C ASP A 460 -18.25 23.56 9.35
N LYS A 461 -18.91 24.69 9.10
CA LYS A 461 -18.63 25.96 9.79
C LYS A 461 -19.27 26.06 11.18
N SER A 462 -20.05 25.06 11.62
CA SER A 462 -20.71 25.07 12.93
C SER A 462 -19.84 24.58 14.08
N GLN A 463 -18.63 24.07 13.79
CA GLN A 463 -17.70 23.54 14.79
C GLN A 463 -16.23 23.75 14.40
N VAL A 464 -15.35 23.92 15.40
CA VAL A 464 -13.90 23.91 15.20
C VAL A 464 -13.34 22.58 15.69
N ALA A 465 -12.92 21.72 14.76
CA ALA A 465 -12.45 20.39 15.09
C ALA A 465 -11.00 20.39 15.63
N MET A 466 -10.66 19.32 16.36
CA MET A 466 -9.32 19.13 16.90
C MET A 466 -8.89 17.66 16.80
N PRO A 467 -7.99 17.29 15.87
CA PRO A 467 -7.53 15.92 15.75
C PRO A 467 -6.53 15.54 16.86
N VAL A 468 -6.35 14.24 17.10
CA VAL A 468 -5.36 13.71 18.04
C VAL A 468 -3.97 14.27 17.78
N GLY A 469 -3.30 14.78 18.80
CA GLY A 469 -1.96 15.39 18.70
C GLY A 469 -1.94 16.81 18.15
N ALA A 470 -3.09 17.42 17.86
CA ALA A 470 -3.17 18.88 17.78
C ALA A 470 -2.97 19.47 19.18
N LYS A 471 -2.53 20.72 19.24
CA LYS A 471 -2.31 21.47 20.50
C LYS A 471 -3.24 22.67 20.65
N TRP A 472 -4.06 22.95 19.63
CA TRP A 472 -5.09 23.99 19.62
C TRP A 472 -6.16 23.61 18.60
N ARG A 473 -7.41 24.02 18.84
CA ARG A 473 -8.51 23.73 17.93
C ARG A 473 -8.57 24.75 16.79
N ARG A 474 -8.27 24.28 15.58
CA ARG A 474 -8.28 25.05 14.33
C ARG A 474 -8.58 24.19 13.09
N GLY A 475 -9.14 23.01 13.33
CA GLY A 475 -9.41 22.02 12.29
C GLY A 475 -10.69 22.36 11.54
N HIS A 476 -10.55 22.62 10.24
CA HIS A 476 -11.64 22.75 9.29
C HIS A 476 -12.06 21.35 8.86
N LYS A 477 -13.27 20.93 9.27
CA LYS A 477 -13.78 19.58 9.02
C LYS A 477 -14.64 19.57 7.74
N PRO A 478 -14.39 18.68 6.77
CA PRO A 478 -15.26 18.54 5.61
C PRO A 478 -16.60 17.89 6.03
N MET A 479 -17.67 18.24 5.33
CA MET A 479 -19.01 17.67 5.53
C MET A 479 -19.07 16.20 5.08
N LYS A 480 -18.41 15.88 3.96
CA LYS A 480 -18.20 14.50 3.51
C LYS A 480 -17.20 13.80 4.43
N SER A 481 -17.35 12.48 4.56
CA SER A 481 -16.56 11.70 5.49
C SER A 481 -15.06 11.73 5.16
N GLN A 482 -14.24 11.80 6.21
CA GLN A 482 -12.78 11.58 6.15
C GLN A 482 -12.09 12.43 5.08
N GLY A 483 -10.99 11.93 4.52
CA GLY A 483 -10.33 12.61 3.41
C GLY A 483 -10.94 12.33 2.04
N PHE A 484 -11.95 11.45 1.95
CA PHE A 484 -12.69 11.19 0.72
C PHE A 484 -13.37 12.46 0.18
N GLY A 485 -13.86 13.33 1.07
CA GLY A 485 -14.41 14.64 0.68
C GLY A 485 -13.44 15.48 -0.17
N TYR A 486 -12.15 15.47 0.17
CA TYR A 486 -11.13 16.18 -0.61
C TYR A 486 -10.80 15.46 -1.92
N ILE A 487 -10.57 14.15 -1.85
CA ILE A 487 -10.13 13.35 -3.01
C ILE A 487 -11.18 13.32 -4.10
N SER A 488 -12.46 13.13 -3.74
CA SER A 488 -13.56 13.12 -4.70
C SER A 488 -13.72 14.47 -5.41
N ALA A 489 -13.70 15.59 -4.67
CA ALA A 489 -13.82 16.93 -5.25
C ALA A 489 -12.64 17.26 -6.19
N LEU A 490 -11.41 16.97 -5.75
CA LEU A 490 -10.23 17.24 -6.57
C LEU A 490 -10.15 16.34 -7.81
N LYS A 491 -10.48 15.04 -7.68
CA LYS A 491 -10.56 14.12 -8.82
C LYS A 491 -11.54 14.65 -9.86
N GLN A 492 -12.75 14.99 -9.43
CA GLN A 492 -13.79 15.53 -10.32
C GLN A 492 -13.30 16.80 -11.01
N PHE A 493 -12.68 17.72 -10.27
CA PHE A 493 -12.13 18.94 -10.87
C PHE A 493 -11.06 18.65 -11.93
N VAL A 494 -10.13 17.72 -11.66
CA VAL A 494 -9.08 17.35 -12.62
C VAL A 494 -9.69 16.76 -13.89
N GLU A 495 -10.66 15.85 -13.75
CA GLU A 495 -11.34 15.21 -14.89
C GLU A 495 -12.17 16.22 -15.71
N ASP A 496 -12.94 17.08 -15.04
CA ASP A 496 -13.79 18.11 -15.67
C ASP A 496 -12.96 19.17 -16.43
N ASN A 497 -11.70 19.36 -16.03
CA ASN A 497 -10.76 20.29 -16.67
C ASN A 497 -9.76 19.57 -17.59
N HIS A 498 -10.08 18.34 -18.04
CA HIS A 498 -9.32 17.57 -19.02
C HIS A 498 -7.89 17.17 -18.59
N GLY A 499 -7.63 17.08 -17.28
CA GLY A 499 -6.43 16.42 -16.77
C GLY A 499 -6.52 14.90 -16.93
N GLN A 500 -5.41 14.26 -17.27
CA GLN A 500 -5.36 12.80 -17.40
C GLN A 500 -4.86 12.16 -16.11
N ILE A 501 -5.56 11.13 -15.63
CA ILE A 501 -5.18 10.34 -14.45
C ILE A 501 -4.95 8.90 -14.91
N MET A 502 -3.81 8.31 -14.54
CA MET A 502 -3.47 6.92 -14.85
C MET A 502 -3.17 6.18 -13.55
N THR A 503 -4.05 5.27 -13.14
CA THR A 503 -3.82 4.33 -12.03
C THR A 503 -2.99 3.13 -12.50
N ASP A 504 -2.63 2.23 -11.58
CA ASP A 504 -1.84 1.03 -11.87
C ASP A 504 -0.53 1.34 -12.64
N THR A 505 0.04 2.54 -12.44
CA THR A 505 1.19 3.04 -13.20
C THR A 505 2.36 3.43 -12.27
N PRO A 506 3.00 2.46 -11.58
CA PRO A 506 4.20 2.74 -10.78
C PRO A 506 5.32 3.35 -11.62
N VAL A 507 5.71 4.58 -11.28
CA VAL A 507 6.91 5.23 -11.82
C VAL A 507 8.16 4.55 -11.27
N LYS A 508 9.07 4.15 -12.18
CA LYS A 508 10.32 3.43 -11.86
C LYS A 508 11.56 4.27 -12.08
N LYS A 509 11.50 5.30 -12.93
CA LYS A 509 12.68 6.11 -13.29
C LYS A 509 12.30 7.55 -13.67
N LEU A 510 13.16 8.51 -13.32
CA LEU A 510 13.15 9.86 -13.88
C LEU A 510 13.92 9.89 -15.20
N ILE A 511 13.39 10.61 -16.20
CA ILE A 511 14.09 10.89 -17.46
C ILE A 511 14.97 12.11 -17.23
N VAL A 512 16.27 11.97 -17.51
CA VAL A 512 17.27 13.03 -17.34
C VAL A 512 17.92 13.31 -18.68
N GLU A 513 17.85 14.54 -19.15
CA GLU A 513 18.45 15.01 -20.40
C GLU A 513 19.20 16.31 -20.12
N ASP A 514 20.47 16.38 -20.54
CA ASP A 514 21.36 17.55 -20.31
C ASP A 514 21.42 18.04 -18.85
N GLY A 515 21.22 17.13 -17.88
CA GLY A 515 21.24 17.44 -16.44
C GLY A 515 19.92 17.93 -15.88
N GLU A 516 18.86 17.98 -16.69
CA GLU A 516 17.53 18.42 -16.30
C GLU A 516 16.53 17.26 -16.29
N ILE A 517 15.52 17.33 -15.43
CA ILE A 517 14.44 16.34 -15.44
C ILE A 517 13.46 16.65 -16.59
N ARG A 518 13.19 15.65 -17.43
CA ARG A 518 12.35 15.79 -18.65
C ARG A 518 11.20 14.80 -18.74
N GLY A 519 10.88 14.13 -17.63
CA GLY A 519 9.76 13.20 -17.57
C GLY A 519 10.02 11.98 -16.71
N VAL A 520 9.22 10.95 -16.92
CA VAL A 520 9.23 9.72 -16.13
C VAL A 520 9.00 8.47 -16.98
N ILE A 521 9.49 7.33 -16.49
CA ILE A 521 9.19 6.00 -17.02
C ILE A 521 8.50 5.20 -15.92
N GLY A 522 7.31 4.70 -16.20
CA GLY A 522 6.55 3.79 -15.36
C GLY A 522 6.20 2.48 -16.05
N LEU A 523 5.49 1.62 -15.34
CA LEU A 523 4.93 0.38 -15.84
C LEU A 523 3.42 0.41 -15.65
N GLY A 524 2.64 0.24 -16.71
CA GLY A 524 1.19 0.07 -16.64
C GLY A 524 0.78 -1.39 -16.44
N LEU A 525 -0.49 -1.68 -16.69
CA LEU A 525 -1.02 -3.05 -16.69
C LEU A 525 -0.21 -3.96 -17.65
N ASN A 526 -0.09 -5.25 -17.29
CA ASN A 526 0.68 -6.25 -18.06
C ASN A 526 2.14 -5.87 -18.32
N ASN A 527 2.76 -5.11 -17.40
CA ASN A 527 4.12 -4.58 -17.52
C ASN A 527 4.35 -3.72 -18.78
N GLN A 528 3.29 -3.10 -19.33
CA GLN A 528 3.42 -2.16 -20.44
C GLN A 528 4.33 -1.00 -20.02
N LYS A 529 5.36 -0.72 -20.81
CA LYS A 529 6.22 0.43 -20.54
C LYS A 529 5.45 1.73 -20.85
N VAL A 530 5.31 2.60 -19.84
CA VAL A 530 4.68 3.92 -19.98
C VAL A 530 5.77 4.99 -19.89
N ILE A 531 5.93 5.79 -20.93
CA ILE A 531 6.91 6.87 -21.00
C ILE A 531 6.15 8.19 -21.07
N VAL A 532 6.41 9.10 -20.14
CA VAL A 532 5.79 10.43 -20.13
C VAL A 532 6.88 11.49 -20.19
N HIS A 533 6.97 12.19 -21.32
CA HIS A 533 7.82 13.37 -21.48
C HIS A 533 7.11 14.60 -20.92
N ALA A 534 7.81 15.40 -20.13
CA ALA A 534 7.26 16.60 -19.50
C ALA A 534 8.33 17.69 -19.28
N ASP A 535 7.90 18.95 -19.25
CA ASP A 535 8.77 20.08 -18.92
C ASP A 535 9.11 20.10 -17.42
N ALA A 536 8.23 19.56 -16.57
CA ALA A 536 8.46 19.44 -15.12
C ALA A 536 7.86 18.16 -14.53
N VAL A 537 8.49 17.65 -13.46
CA VAL A 537 8.04 16.51 -12.67
C VAL A 537 7.78 16.93 -11.24
N ILE A 538 6.59 16.61 -10.72
CA ILE A 538 6.22 16.81 -9.31
C ILE A 538 6.12 15.45 -8.62
N LEU A 539 6.98 15.20 -7.63
CA LEU A 539 6.88 14.04 -6.74
C LEU A 539 5.89 14.34 -5.62
N ALA A 540 4.80 13.59 -5.56
CA ALA A 540 3.73 13.71 -4.56
C ALA A 540 3.31 12.33 -4.03
N SER A 541 4.29 11.42 -3.87
CA SER A 541 4.08 9.98 -3.65
C SER A 541 3.79 9.58 -2.20
N GLY A 542 3.71 10.54 -1.27
CA GLY A 542 3.67 10.27 0.17
C GLY A 542 5.00 9.76 0.74
N GLY A 543 4.96 9.32 2.00
CA GLY A 543 6.13 8.92 2.79
C GLY A 543 6.52 7.44 2.65
N PHE A 544 7.01 6.88 3.77
CA PHE A 544 7.47 5.49 3.85
C PHE A 544 6.94 4.72 5.08
N GLY A 545 5.81 5.16 5.64
CA GLY A 545 5.20 4.59 6.85
C GLY A 545 4.68 3.14 6.73
N ALA A 546 4.62 2.57 5.52
CA ALA A 546 4.31 1.16 5.30
C ALA A 546 5.55 0.29 5.00
N ASN A 547 6.75 0.88 5.03
CA ASN A 547 8.01 0.17 4.77
C ASN A 547 8.84 0.02 6.05
N THR A 548 8.56 -1.02 6.84
CA THR A 548 9.24 -1.28 8.12
C THR A 548 10.76 -1.32 7.99
N LYS A 549 11.30 -1.84 6.88
CA LYS A 549 12.76 -1.90 6.67
C LYS A 549 13.37 -0.51 6.48
N MET A 550 12.71 0.36 5.71
CA MET A 550 13.15 1.75 5.55
C MET A 550 12.97 2.56 6.86
N LEU A 551 11.92 2.28 7.64
CA LEU A 551 11.75 2.87 8.98
C LEU A 551 12.91 2.48 9.91
N GLN A 552 13.25 1.19 9.97
CA GLN A 552 14.36 0.68 10.79
C GLN A 552 15.71 1.22 10.32
N GLU A 553 15.94 1.33 9.01
CA GLU A 553 17.17 1.88 8.42
C GLU A 553 17.45 3.31 8.91
N TYR A 554 16.44 4.18 8.88
CA TYR A 554 16.62 5.59 9.22
C TYR A 554 16.41 5.91 10.70
N ASN A 555 15.72 5.06 11.47
CA ASN A 555 15.28 5.37 12.83
C ASN A 555 16.40 5.91 13.73
N THR A 556 16.22 7.14 14.23
CA THR A 556 17.06 7.72 15.29
C THR A 556 16.25 8.15 16.51
N TYR A 557 14.92 8.08 16.44
CA TYR A 557 14.03 8.69 17.44
C TYR A 557 13.37 7.68 18.40
N TRP A 558 13.05 6.48 17.92
CA TRP A 558 12.47 5.40 18.73
C TRP A 558 13.55 4.45 19.21
N GLU A 559 13.44 3.94 20.45
CA GLU A 559 14.40 2.97 20.99
C GLU A 559 14.44 1.69 20.12
N HIS A 560 13.26 1.27 19.65
CA HIS A 560 13.10 0.12 18.77
C HIS A 560 11.86 0.28 17.89
N ILE A 561 11.90 -0.32 16.69
CA ILE A 561 10.75 -0.46 15.78
C ILE A 561 10.64 -1.95 15.46
N ASP A 562 9.59 -2.59 15.97
CA ASP A 562 9.34 -4.03 15.80
C ASP A 562 9.17 -4.38 14.31
N ASP A 563 9.56 -5.59 13.92
CA ASP A 563 9.39 -6.08 12.54
C ASP A 563 7.90 -6.18 12.13
N ASP A 564 7.02 -6.46 13.10
CA ASP A 564 5.58 -6.61 12.92
C ASP A 564 4.77 -5.37 13.35
N ILE A 565 5.45 -4.22 13.54
CA ILE A 565 4.79 -2.96 13.90
C ILE A 565 3.65 -2.67 12.92
N LYS A 566 2.46 -2.42 13.45
CA LYS A 566 1.29 -2.08 12.63
C LYS A 566 1.42 -0.65 12.11
N THR A 567 0.68 -0.35 11.04
CA THR A 567 0.69 0.98 10.42
C THR A 567 -0.73 1.40 10.05
N SER A 568 -1.04 2.68 10.22
CA SER A 568 -2.28 3.25 9.71
C SER A 568 -2.21 3.62 8.23
N ASN A 569 -1.06 3.39 7.59
CA ASN A 569 -0.79 3.82 6.22
C ASN A 569 -1.48 2.90 5.20
N SER A 570 -1.77 3.44 4.02
CA SER A 570 -1.98 2.59 2.85
C SER A 570 -0.72 1.72 2.61
N PRO A 571 -0.86 0.46 2.20
CA PRO A 571 0.28 -0.39 1.84
C PRO A 571 1.11 0.20 0.68
N ALA A 572 0.57 1.18 -0.05
CA ALA A 572 1.28 1.91 -1.10
C ALA A 572 2.39 2.85 -0.57
N ILE A 573 2.45 3.17 0.72
CA ILE A 573 3.32 4.24 1.25
C ILE A 573 4.71 3.68 1.61
N THR A 574 5.52 3.41 0.57
CA THR A 574 6.75 2.59 0.65
C THR A 574 8.06 3.34 0.41
N GLY A 575 8.01 4.67 0.24
CA GLY A 575 9.17 5.53 0.00
C GLY A 575 9.67 5.61 -1.44
N ASP A 576 8.84 5.24 -2.43
CA ASP A 576 9.29 5.13 -3.83
C ASP A 576 9.71 6.48 -4.42
N GLY A 577 8.96 7.57 -4.17
CA GLY A 577 9.33 8.91 -4.64
C GLY A 577 10.60 9.45 -3.98
N ILE A 578 10.86 9.09 -2.71
CA ILE A 578 12.12 9.42 -2.04
C ILE A 578 13.28 8.75 -2.77
N ARG A 579 13.15 7.45 -3.11
CA ARG A 579 14.17 6.73 -3.90
C ARG A 579 14.34 7.30 -5.31
N LEU A 580 13.26 7.74 -5.96
CA LEU A 580 13.34 8.43 -7.25
C LEU A 580 14.16 9.71 -7.15
N GLY A 581 13.90 10.56 -6.14
CA GLY A 581 14.71 11.75 -5.90
C GLY A 581 16.18 11.44 -5.60
N GLN A 582 16.46 10.45 -4.75
CA GLN A 582 17.84 10.03 -4.45
C GLN A 582 18.60 9.55 -5.71
N SER A 583 17.89 8.95 -6.68
CA SER A 583 18.50 8.49 -7.94
C SER A 583 19.10 9.61 -8.78
N VAL A 584 18.69 10.86 -8.53
CA VAL A 584 19.20 12.09 -9.17
C VAL A 584 19.89 13.01 -8.16
N ASN A 585 20.48 12.44 -7.11
CA ASN A 585 21.28 13.13 -6.09
C ASN A 585 20.51 14.11 -5.19
N ALA A 586 19.19 13.97 -5.05
CA ALA A 586 18.42 14.75 -4.08
C ALA A 586 18.94 14.52 -2.64
N ASP A 587 18.96 15.60 -1.87
CA ASP A 587 19.25 15.58 -0.43
C ASP A 587 18.00 15.18 0.36
N LEU A 588 18.24 14.62 1.55
CA LEU A 588 17.19 14.21 2.48
C LEU A 588 17.32 14.96 3.80
N VAL A 589 16.18 15.22 4.44
CA VAL A 589 16.14 15.86 5.76
C VAL A 589 15.15 15.15 6.67
N GLY A 590 15.51 14.96 7.94
CA GLY A 590 14.59 14.48 8.98
C GLY A 590 14.21 13.00 8.91
N MET A 591 14.87 12.17 8.09
CA MET A 591 14.48 10.77 7.84
C MET A 591 14.35 9.90 9.11
N GLY A 592 15.13 10.20 10.16
CA GLY A 592 15.11 9.40 11.40
C GLY A 592 13.91 9.63 12.32
N PHE A 593 13.05 10.60 12.00
CA PHE A 593 11.85 10.92 12.77
C PHE A 593 10.61 10.35 12.08
N THR A 594 10.09 9.27 12.66
CA THR A 594 8.79 8.68 12.33
C THR A 594 7.80 8.99 13.44
N GLN A 595 6.56 9.32 13.11
CA GLN A 595 5.50 9.50 14.09
C GLN A 595 4.67 8.23 14.22
N MET A 596 4.43 7.82 15.47
CA MET A 596 3.45 6.80 15.81
C MET A 596 2.12 7.46 16.19
N MET A 597 1.01 6.87 15.75
CA MET A 597 -0.32 7.16 16.28
C MET A 597 -0.48 6.37 17.58
N PRO A 598 -0.76 7.02 18.73
CA PRO A 598 -0.90 6.31 20.00
C PRO A 598 -2.17 5.45 20.09
N VAL A 599 -3.26 5.88 19.43
CA VAL A 599 -4.62 5.31 19.57
C VAL A 599 -5.03 4.52 18.32
N SER A 600 -4.21 3.55 17.91
CA SER A 600 -4.53 2.66 16.80
C SER A 600 -5.10 1.32 17.28
N ASP A 601 -5.78 0.62 16.37
CA ASP A 601 -6.17 -0.77 16.56
C ASP A 601 -4.95 -1.66 16.85
N PRO A 602 -4.98 -2.52 17.88
CA PRO A 602 -3.85 -3.39 18.21
C PRO A 602 -3.45 -4.40 17.13
N GLU A 603 -4.42 -4.87 16.35
CA GLU A 603 -4.23 -5.94 15.37
C GLU A 603 -3.98 -5.38 13.96
N THR A 604 -4.75 -4.36 13.57
CA THR A 604 -4.71 -3.81 12.21
C THR A 604 -3.89 -2.52 12.09
N GLY A 605 -3.72 -1.77 13.17
CA GLY A 605 -3.13 -0.43 13.16
C GLY A 605 -4.08 0.70 12.70
N GLU A 606 -5.33 0.36 12.38
CA GLU A 606 -6.34 1.30 11.90
C GLU A 606 -6.77 2.33 12.96
N LEU A 607 -7.24 3.48 12.49
CA LEU A 607 -7.61 4.62 13.35
C LEU A 607 -9.06 4.59 13.81
N PHE A 608 -9.95 3.97 13.04
CA PHE A 608 -11.41 4.08 13.22
C PHE A 608 -12.07 2.77 13.66
N SER A 609 -11.29 1.79 14.13
CA SER A 609 -11.83 0.68 14.91
C SER A 609 -12.22 1.14 16.32
N GLY A 610 -13.18 0.44 16.95
CA GLY A 610 -13.69 0.80 18.27
C GLY A 610 -14.30 2.21 18.33
N LEU A 611 -14.46 2.73 19.56
CA LEU A 611 -14.90 4.12 19.76
C LEU A 611 -13.69 5.07 19.66
N GLN A 612 -13.75 5.99 18.70
CA GLN A 612 -12.77 7.06 18.56
C GLN A 612 -13.35 8.37 19.08
N VAL A 613 -12.69 8.95 20.08
CA VAL A 613 -13.22 10.10 20.84
C VAL A 613 -12.27 11.30 20.74
N PRO A 614 -12.75 12.52 21.04
CA PRO A 614 -11.89 13.69 21.07
C PRO A 614 -10.80 13.62 22.14
N PRO A 615 -9.63 14.26 21.94
CA PRO A 615 -8.55 14.25 22.92
C PRO A 615 -8.95 14.72 24.32
N ALA A 616 -9.86 15.70 24.42
CA ALA A 616 -10.40 16.17 25.70
C ALA A 616 -11.09 15.05 26.50
N ASN A 617 -11.66 14.04 25.81
CA ASN A 617 -12.40 12.92 26.38
C ASN A 617 -11.57 11.64 26.54
N PHE A 618 -10.26 11.68 26.24
CA PHE A 618 -9.40 10.52 26.51
C PHE A 618 -9.23 10.27 28.00
N VAL A 619 -9.52 9.03 28.39
CA VAL A 619 -9.15 8.41 29.67
C VAL A 619 -8.37 7.14 29.33
N MET A 620 -7.04 7.23 29.35
CA MET A 620 -6.15 6.13 28.96
C MET A 620 -5.75 5.33 30.20
N VAL A 621 -6.11 4.05 30.24
CA VAL A 621 -5.70 3.14 31.32
C VAL A 621 -4.82 2.01 30.79
N ASN A 622 -3.75 1.69 31.51
CA ASN A 622 -2.90 0.54 31.20
C ASN A 622 -3.61 -0.79 31.55
N GLN A 623 -2.95 -1.92 31.29
CA GLN A 623 -3.50 -3.26 31.57
C GLN A 623 -3.76 -3.54 33.06
N GLN A 624 -3.35 -2.66 33.98
CA GLN A 624 -3.65 -2.75 35.41
C GLN A 624 -4.82 -1.83 35.83
N GLY A 625 -5.49 -1.17 34.88
CA GLY A 625 -6.62 -0.27 35.14
C GLY A 625 -6.23 1.09 35.70
N LYS A 626 -4.96 1.52 35.54
CA LYS A 626 -4.45 2.82 36.04
C LYS A 626 -4.15 3.77 34.88
N ARG A 627 -4.41 5.05 35.09
CA ARG A 627 -3.91 6.12 34.20
C ARG A 627 -2.37 6.18 34.25
N PHE A 628 -1.76 6.66 33.17
CA PHE A 628 -0.29 6.62 33.02
C PHE A 628 0.32 7.81 32.27
N VAL A 629 -0.50 8.75 31.76
CA VAL A 629 -0.03 9.88 30.96
C VAL A 629 -1.08 10.99 30.96
N ASN A 630 -0.65 12.24 30.73
CA ASN A 630 -1.56 13.31 30.33
C ASN A 630 -2.08 13.03 28.92
N GLU A 631 -3.36 12.70 28.79
CA GLU A 631 -3.94 12.25 27.54
C GLU A 631 -4.08 13.36 26.47
N TYR A 632 -3.82 14.63 26.83
CA TYR A 632 -3.81 15.78 25.93
C TYR A 632 -2.43 16.09 25.34
N GLU A 633 -1.45 15.22 25.58
CA GLU A 633 -0.08 15.41 25.12
C GLU A 633 0.17 15.09 23.63
N GLY A 634 1.37 15.41 23.16
CA GLY A 634 1.82 15.07 21.80
C GLY A 634 1.80 13.56 21.54
N ARG A 635 1.59 13.17 20.27
CA ARG A 635 1.50 11.75 19.86
C ARG A 635 2.70 10.92 20.28
N ASP A 636 3.88 11.50 20.27
CA ASP A 636 5.13 10.88 20.68
C ASP A 636 5.17 10.62 22.20
N VAL A 637 4.76 11.58 23.02
CA VAL A 637 4.65 11.42 24.48
C VAL A 637 3.67 10.31 24.82
N LEU A 638 2.48 10.34 24.19
CA LEU A 638 1.45 9.31 24.37
C LEU A 638 1.96 7.92 23.95
N SER A 639 2.61 7.82 22.79
CA SER A 639 3.11 6.54 22.27
C SER A 639 4.27 6.00 23.12
N LYS A 640 5.21 6.85 23.54
CA LYS A 640 6.31 6.45 24.45
C LYS A 640 5.77 5.97 25.80
N ALA A 641 4.78 6.67 26.35
CA ALA A 641 4.14 6.28 27.60
C ALA A 641 3.40 4.94 27.46
N ALA A 642 2.70 4.72 26.35
CA ALA A 642 2.04 3.45 26.05
C ALA A 642 3.06 2.30 25.90
N LEU A 643 4.13 2.47 25.13
CA LEU A 643 5.20 1.47 24.96
C LEU A 643 5.86 1.11 26.29
N LYS A 644 6.14 2.11 27.15
CA LYS A 644 6.68 1.89 28.51
C LYS A 644 5.72 1.09 29.42
N ASN A 645 4.42 1.11 29.12
CA ASN A 645 3.37 0.36 29.82
C ASN A 645 3.01 -0.96 29.11
N GLY A 646 3.86 -1.48 28.22
CA GLY A 646 3.64 -2.75 27.52
C GLY A 646 2.94 -2.63 26.16
N GLY A 647 2.66 -1.42 25.70
CA GLY A 647 2.10 -1.14 24.38
C GLY A 647 0.57 -1.19 24.30
N LEU A 648 -0.06 -2.22 24.87
CA LEU A 648 -1.52 -2.36 24.90
C LEU A 648 -2.11 -1.55 26.07
N PHE A 649 -3.12 -0.73 25.77
CA PHE A 649 -3.89 0.03 26.77
C PHE A 649 -5.35 0.16 26.33
N TYR A 650 -6.19 0.78 27.17
CA TYR A 650 -7.62 0.93 26.91
C TYR A 650 -8.07 2.38 27.04
N LEU A 651 -8.92 2.83 26.12
CA LEU A 651 -9.69 4.05 26.27
C LEU A 651 -11.00 3.74 26.98
N ILE A 652 -11.26 4.40 28.10
CA ILE A 652 -12.51 4.23 28.87
C ILE A 652 -13.45 5.39 28.58
N ALA A 653 -14.71 5.07 28.30
CA ALA A 653 -15.77 6.04 28.05
C ALA A 653 -17.12 5.57 28.61
N ASP A 654 -18.09 6.48 28.66
CA ASP A 654 -19.47 6.21 29.07
C ASP A 654 -20.45 6.49 27.92
N ASP A 655 -21.76 6.38 28.15
CA ASP A 655 -22.76 6.55 27.11
C ASP A 655 -22.90 7.98 26.55
N ASN A 656 -22.46 9.00 27.28
CA ASN A 656 -22.47 10.37 26.77
C ASN A 656 -21.44 10.57 25.65
N ILE A 657 -20.46 9.67 25.51
CA ILE A 657 -19.44 9.77 24.46
C ILE A 657 -20.04 9.74 23.05
N LYS A 658 -21.26 9.22 22.90
CA LYS A 658 -22.02 9.23 21.64
C LYS A 658 -22.24 10.62 21.06
N GLU A 659 -22.21 11.65 21.90
CA GLU A 659 -22.41 13.04 21.49
C GLU A 659 -21.17 13.62 20.79
N THR A 660 -19.97 13.09 21.08
CA THR A 660 -18.70 13.70 20.65
C THR A 660 -17.78 12.76 19.88
N ALA A 661 -18.01 11.45 19.93
CA ALA A 661 -17.19 10.47 19.22
C ALA A 661 -17.28 10.62 17.69
N TYR A 662 -16.14 10.44 17.02
CA TYR A 662 -15.98 10.75 15.60
C TYR A 662 -16.59 9.71 14.66
N ASN A 663 -16.76 8.47 15.12
CA ASN A 663 -17.06 7.32 14.26
C ASN A 663 -18.19 6.43 14.82
N THR A 664 -19.18 6.99 15.51
CA THR A 664 -20.15 6.19 16.27
C THR A 664 -21.60 6.31 15.82
N SER A 665 -22.33 5.21 15.96
CA SER A 665 -23.78 5.08 15.98
C SER A 665 -24.12 3.88 16.86
N GLN A 666 -25.38 3.72 17.29
CA GLN A 666 -25.76 2.55 18.10
C GLN A 666 -25.48 1.23 17.36
N GLU A 667 -25.79 1.17 16.07
CA GLU A 667 -25.51 0.02 15.22
C GLU A 667 -24.00 -0.31 15.13
N LYS A 668 -23.15 0.73 14.96
CA LYS A 668 -21.69 0.55 14.92
C LYS A 668 -21.14 0.03 16.25
N ILE A 669 -21.65 0.54 17.37
CA ILE A 669 -21.28 0.06 18.71
C ILE A 669 -21.60 -1.43 18.84
N ASP A 670 -22.82 -1.84 18.49
CA ASP A 670 -23.24 -3.24 18.60
C ASP A 670 -22.41 -4.16 17.69
N ALA A 671 -22.09 -3.70 16.47
CA ALA A 671 -21.21 -4.43 15.55
C ALA A 671 -19.78 -4.58 16.12
N GLN A 672 -19.21 -3.52 16.68
CA GLN A 672 -17.86 -3.55 17.27
C GLN A 672 -17.79 -4.42 18.53
N VAL A 673 -18.85 -4.41 19.36
CA VAL A 673 -18.96 -5.32 20.52
C VAL A 673 -19.00 -6.76 20.07
N LYS A 674 -19.78 -7.08 19.03
CA LYS A 674 -19.82 -8.43 18.44
C LYS A 674 -18.47 -8.84 17.85
N ALA A 675 -17.75 -7.90 17.25
CA ALA A 675 -16.42 -8.12 16.66
C ALA A 675 -15.30 -8.23 17.70
N GLY A 676 -15.53 -7.86 18.96
CA GLY A 676 -14.52 -7.83 20.03
C GLY A 676 -13.55 -6.65 19.95
N THR A 677 -13.84 -5.65 19.11
CA THR A 677 -13.05 -4.39 18.98
C THR A 677 -13.53 -3.30 19.95
N LEU A 678 -14.62 -3.56 20.67
CA LEU A 678 -15.17 -2.70 21.72
C LEU A 678 -15.77 -3.58 22.84
N PHE A 679 -15.52 -3.23 24.10
CA PHE A 679 -16.12 -3.90 25.25
C PHE A 679 -17.22 -3.03 25.86
N ARG A 680 -18.29 -3.65 26.39
CA ARG A 680 -19.46 -2.95 26.95
C ARG A 680 -19.95 -3.60 28.22
N SER A 681 -20.22 -2.80 29.25
CA SER A 681 -20.80 -3.25 30.52
C SER A 681 -21.65 -2.15 31.16
N ASP A 682 -22.68 -2.53 31.93
CA ASP A 682 -23.50 -1.57 32.69
C ASP A 682 -22.80 -1.05 33.96
N THR A 683 -21.66 -1.63 34.32
CA THR A 683 -20.83 -1.21 35.47
C THR A 683 -19.35 -1.14 35.10
N ILE A 684 -18.58 -0.25 35.75
CA ILE A 684 -17.13 -0.16 35.58
C ILE A 684 -16.44 -1.46 36.02
N GLU A 685 -16.95 -2.09 37.08
CA GLU A 685 -16.45 -3.35 37.59
C GLU A 685 -16.64 -4.49 36.58
N GLY A 686 -17.84 -4.64 36.00
CA GLY A 686 -18.07 -5.63 34.95
C GLY A 686 -17.28 -5.35 33.68
N LEU A 687 -16.97 -4.07 33.39
CA LEU A 687 -16.09 -3.71 32.27
C LEU A 687 -14.65 -4.16 32.55
N ALA A 688 -14.16 -3.95 33.79
CA ALA A 688 -12.84 -4.39 34.22
C ALA A 688 -12.69 -5.91 34.11
N GLU A 689 -13.70 -6.67 34.54
CA GLU A 689 -13.71 -8.13 34.43
C GLU A 689 -13.60 -8.61 32.97
N GLN A 690 -14.34 -7.98 32.04
CA GLN A 690 -14.29 -8.33 30.61
C GLN A 690 -12.89 -8.14 29.99
N ILE A 691 -12.17 -7.10 30.41
CA ILE A 691 -10.83 -6.76 29.89
C ILE A 691 -9.68 -7.25 30.77
N GLY A 692 -9.97 -8.11 31.76
CA GLY A 692 -8.95 -8.76 32.59
C GLY A 692 -8.25 -7.85 33.60
N MET A 693 -8.93 -6.81 34.09
CA MET A 693 -8.42 -5.87 35.11
C MET A 693 -9.05 -6.11 36.48
N GLU A 694 -8.35 -5.69 37.54
CA GLU A 694 -8.88 -5.71 38.91
C GLU A 694 -10.02 -4.67 39.06
N PRO A 695 -11.27 -5.08 39.37
CA PRO A 695 -12.43 -4.17 39.35
C PRO A 695 -12.30 -2.95 40.27
N ALA A 696 -11.74 -3.15 41.47
CA ALA A 696 -11.54 -2.08 42.45
C ALA A 696 -10.57 -1.01 41.94
N VAL A 697 -9.55 -1.39 41.16
CA VAL A 697 -8.52 -0.48 40.65
C VAL A 697 -9.09 0.41 39.55
N LEU A 698 -9.83 -0.16 38.61
CA LEU A 698 -10.45 0.64 37.54
C LEU A 698 -11.50 1.59 38.10
N LYS A 699 -12.32 1.13 39.06
CA LYS A 699 -13.32 1.97 39.73
C LYS A 699 -12.69 3.18 40.44
N ASP A 700 -11.62 2.96 41.20
CA ASP A 700 -10.88 4.04 41.88
C ASP A 700 -10.31 5.04 40.87
N THR A 701 -9.70 4.56 39.79
CA THR A 701 -9.17 5.39 38.70
C THR A 701 -10.23 6.29 38.07
N ILE A 702 -11.40 5.73 37.73
CA ILE A 702 -12.50 6.49 37.13
C ILE A 702 -13.11 7.48 38.13
N THR A 703 -13.22 7.10 39.41
CA THR A 703 -13.71 7.99 40.47
C THR A 703 -12.79 9.21 40.63
N LYS A 704 -11.47 8.99 40.65
CA LYS A 704 -10.47 10.06 40.70
C LYS A 704 -10.55 10.96 39.48
N TYR A 705 -10.56 10.38 38.27
CA TYR A 705 -10.68 11.14 37.03
C TYR A 705 -11.91 12.08 37.05
N ASN A 706 -13.08 11.56 37.44
CA ASN A 706 -14.30 12.37 37.52
C ASN A 706 -14.17 13.54 38.51
N SER A 707 -13.44 13.35 39.62
CA SER A 707 -13.14 14.43 40.56
C SER A 707 -12.21 15.51 39.98
N TYR A 708 -11.34 15.14 39.04
CA TYR A 708 -10.45 16.09 38.34
C TYR A 708 -11.22 16.93 37.34
N VAL A 709 -12.19 16.31 36.64
CA VAL A 709 -13.13 17.03 35.78
C VAL A 709 -13.91 18.09 36.57
N ASP A 710 -14.38 17.75 37.78
CA ASP A 710 -15.07 18.71 38.67
C ASP A 710 -14.19 19.87 39.11
N GLN A 711 -12.89 19.62 39.32
CA GLN A 711 -11.92 20.63 39.75
C GLN A 711 -11.39 21.48 38.60
N GLY A 712 -11.56 21.04 37.35
CA GLY A 712 -10.94 21.65 36.18
C GLY A 712 -9.43 21.47 36.11
N VAL A 713 -8.83 20.61 36.94
CA VAL A 713 -7.40 20.34 36.99
C VAL A 713 -7.13 18.88 37.38
N ASP A 714 -6.19 18.23 36.68
CA ASP A 714 -5.69 16.90 37.01
C ASP A 714 -4.35 17.01 37.77
N PRO A 715 -4.32 16.76 39.09
CA PRO A 715 -3.10 16.79 39.87
C PRO A 715 -2.18 15.58 39.62
N GLU A 716 -2.66 14.54 38.95
CA GLU A 716 -1.91 13.30 38.74
C GLU A 716 -0.96 13.41 37.53
N PHE A 717 -1.47 13.93 36.40
CA PHE A 717 -0.67 14.08 35.17
C PHE A 717 -0.68 15.49 34.57
N GLY A 718 -1.41 16.45 35.16
CA GLY A 718 -1.43 17.84 34.68
C GLY A 718 -2.35 18.08 33.48
N LYS A 719 -3.28 17.16 33.16
CA LYS A 719 -4.36 17.43 32.19
C LYS A 719 -5.20 18.63 32.67
N ASN A 720 -5.43 19.60 31.79
CA ASN A 720 -6.15 20.83 32.11
C ASN A 720 -7.29 21.16 31.12
N VAL A 721 -7.57 20.25 30.19
CA VAL A 721 -8.69 20.33 29.25
C VAL A 721 -9.58 19.12 29.46
N PHE A 722 -10.83 19.35 29.85
CA PHE A 722 -11.84 18.33 30.11
C PHE A 722 -13.14 18.70 29.40
N ASP A 723 -13.87 17.69 28.93
CA ASP A 723 -15.18 17.87 28.28
C ASP A 723 -16.23 16.96 28.97
N LEU A 724 -16.07 15.64 28.92
CA LEU A 724 -16.99 14.68 29.55
C LEU A 724 -16.42 13.97 30.78
N LYS A 725 -17.33 13.62 31.71
CA LYS A 725 -17.10 12.64 32.78
C LYS A 725 -17.41 11.22 32.31
N VAL A 726 -17.02 10.23 33.10
CA VAL A 726 -17.38 8.81 32.91
C VAL A 726 -18.31 8.38 34.06
N VAL A 727 -19.62 8.56 33.88
CA VAL A 727 -20.63 8.37 34.94
C VAL A 727 -21.92 7.69 34.49
N LYS A 728 -22.22 7.65 33.19
CA LYS A 728 -23.48 7.17 32.63
C LYS A 728 -23.31 5.84 31.90
N ALA A 729 -23.85 4.77 32.47
CA ALA A 729 -23.90 3.47 31.83
C ALA A 729 -24.71 3.49 30.50
N PRO A 730 -24.42 2.58 29.55
CA PRO A 730 -23.33 1.61 29.58
C PRO A 730 -21.94 2.25 29.45
N PHE A 731 -20.93 1.57 30.00
CA PHE A 731 -19.53 1.94 29.93
C PHE A 731 -18.82 1.12 28.85
N TYR A 732 -17.81 1.73 28.24
CA TYR A 732 -17.08 1.17 27.11
C TYR A 732 -15.58 1.15 27.38
N ALA A 733 -14.91 0.10 26.92
CA ALA A 733 -13.45 0.02 26.84
C ALA A 733 -13.03 -0.30 25.41
N THR A 734 -12.16 0.52 24.84
CA THR A 734 -11.61 0.30 23.50
C THR A 734 -10.12 -0.04 23.60
N PRO A 735 -9.67 -1.23 23.18
CA PRO A 735 -8.26 -1.60 23.19
C PRO A 735 -7.48 -0.77 22.15
N ARG A 736 -6.28 -0.30 22.52
CA ARG A 736 -5.41 0.55 21.68
C ARG A 736 -3.94 0.16 21.81
N LYS A 737 -3.18 0.35 20.73
CA LYS A 737 -1.73 0.17 20.67
C LYS A 737 -1.12 1.24 19.74
N PRO A 738 0.11 1.71 20.00
CA PRO A 738 0.80 2.57 19.05
C PRO A 738 1.05 1.87 17.71
N ALA A 739 0.85 2.58 16.60
CA ALA A 739 1.14 2.12 15.24
C ALA A 739 1.87 3.22 14.44
N VAL A 740 2.66 2.84 13.44
CA VAL A 740 3.31 3.80 12.53
C VAL A 740 2.24 4.61 11.79
N HIS A 741 2.45 5.93 11.69
CA HIS A 741 1.44 6.82 11.13
C HIS A 741 1.96 7.74 10.04
N HIS A 742 3.13 8.36 10.21
CA HIS A 742 3.63 9.36 9.28
C HIS A 742 5.14 9.46 9.37
N THR A 743 5.80 9.76 8.26
CA THR A 743 7.25 9.99 8.20
C THR A 743 7.53 11.46 7.92
N MET A 744 8.08 12.18 8.91
CA MET A 744 8.27 13.64 8.79
C MET A 744 9.47 14.02 7.92
N GLY A 745 10.38 13.08 7.72
CA GLY A 745 11.52 13.25 6.83
C GLY A 745 11.22 12.85 5.39
N GLY A 746 12.00 13.41 4.47
CA GLY A 746 11.83 13.18 3.04
C GLY A 746 12.84 13.99 2.22
N LEU A 747 12.50 14.23 0.96
CA LEU A 747 13.26 15.08 0.05
C LEU A 747 13.35 16.50 0.59
N LYS A 748 14.55 17.07 0.59
CA LYS A 748 14.73 18.47 0.97
C LYS A 748 14.20 19.39 -0.13
N ILE A 749 13.41 20.39 0.25
CA ILE A 749 12.84 21.37 -0.68
C ILE A 749 13.10 22.82 -0.23
N ASP A 750 12.99 23.76 -1.15
CA ASP A 750 12.84 25.19 -0.85
C ASP A 750 11.36 25.62 -0.74
N THR A 751 11.10 26.91 -0.54
CA THR A 751 9.74 27.47 -0.42
C THR A 751 8.94 27.40 -1.72
N ASP A 752 9.61 27.27 -2.86
CA ASP A 752 9.00 27.09 -4.19
C ASP A 752 8.81 25.60 -4.54
N ALA A 753 9.05 24.71 -3.57
CA ALA A 753 8.94 23.26 -3.67
C ALA A 753 9.95 22.60 -4.63
N HIS A 754 11.02 23.29 -5.02
CA HIS A 754 12.12 22.67 -5.79
C HIS A 754 12.84 21.63 -4.94
N VAL A 755 13.18 20.48 -5.53
CA VAL A 755 14.02 19.50 -4.85
C VAL A 755 15.47 19.97 -4.82
N ILE A 756 16.08 19.92 -3.65
CA ILE A 756 17.45 20.37 -3.41
C ILE A 756 18.41 19.17 -3.40
N ASP A 757 19.52 19.28 -4.13
CA ASP A 757 20.57 18.27 -4.17
C ASP A 757 21.49 18.32 -2.94
N LYS A 758 22.37 17.32 -2.79
CA LYS A 758 23.32 17.24 -1.67
C LYS A 758 24.35 18.39 -1.63
N ASN A 759 24.49 19.16 -2.71
CA ASN A 759 25.36 20.33 -2.78
C ASN A 759 24.62 21.63 -2.43
N GLY A 760 23.31 21.57 -2.19
CA GLY A 760 22.48 22.73 -1.90
C GLY A 760 21.93 23.44 -3.15
N ASN A 761 22.03 22.83 -4.33
CA ASN A 761 21.50 23.39 -5.58
C ASN A 761 20.10 22.84 -5.88
N ILE A 762 19.30 23.62 -6.59
CA ILE A 762 18.04 23.15 -7.17
C ILE A 762 18.34 22.09 -8.24
N ILE A 763 17.60 20.97 -8.20
CA ILE A 763 17.55 20.00 -9.30
C ILE A 763 16.56 20.56 -10.34
N PRO A 764 17.03 20.91 -11.56
CA PRO A 764 16.16 21.55 -12.54
C PRO A 764 14.93 20.71 -12.88
N ASN A 765 13.77 21.37 -12.89
CA ASN A 765 12.47 20.80 -13.25
C ASN A 765 11.95 19.66 -12.34
N LEU A 766 12.52 19.50 -11.14
CA LEU A 766 12.07 18.54 -10.15
C LEU A 766 11.50 19.23 -8.91
N PHE A 767 10.26 18.88 -8.57
CA PHE A 767 9.53 19.41 -7.43
C PHE A 767 9.05 18.28 -6.52
N ALA A 768 8.81 18.60 -5.24
CA ALA A 768 8.24 17.65 -4.30
C ALA A 768 7.24 18.32 -3.35
N ALA A 769 6.11 17.66 -3.09
CA ALA A 769 5.05 18.19 -2.22
C ALA A 769 4.38 17.12 -1.36
N GLY A 770 3.99 17.48 -0.14
CA GLY A 770 3.39 16.58 0.84
C GLY A 770 4.42 15.71 1.56
N GLU A 771 3.98 14.56 2.08
CA GLU A 771 4.79 13.70 2.96
C GLU A 771 6.08 13.12 2.32
N VAL A 772 6.22 13.21 1.00
CA VAL A 772 7.49 12.86 0.32
C VAL A 772 8.59 13.89 0.58
N ALA A 773 8.22 15.13 0.94
CA ALA A 773 9.13 16.21 1.28
C ALA A 773 9.35 16.31 2.80
N GLY A 774 10.56 16.67 3.19
CA GLY A 774 10.97 16.83 4.58
C GLY A 774 11.23 18.29 4.97
N GLY A 775 11.32 18.55 6.27
CA GLY A 775 11.76 19.85 6.82
C GLY A 775 10.63 20.73 7.35
N ILE A 776 9.37 20.46 6.98
CA ILE A 776 8.21 21.22 7.46
C ILE A 776 7.85 20.83 8.90
N HIS A 777 7.58 19.53 9.13
CA HIS A 777 7.12 19.02 10.43
C HIS A 777 8.26 18.57 11.36
N ALA A 778 9.44 18.34 10.78
CA ALA A 778 10.67 17.97 11.46
C ALA A 778 10.52 16.79 12.45
N GLY A 779 10.66 17.04 13.75
CA GLY A 779 10.71 15.98 14.76
C GLY A 779 9.35 15.39 15.14
N ASN A 780 8.26 16.13 14.96
CA ASN A 780 6.90 15.67 15.28
C ASN A 780 5.82 16.54 14.61
N ARG A 781 4.93 15.91 13.84
CA ARG A 781 3.85 16.61 13.16
C ARG A 781 2.64 16.84 14.08
N LEU A 782 2.07 18.05 14.08
CA LEU A 782 0.79 18.31 14.73
C LEU A 782 -0.37 17.65 13.96
N GLY A 783 -1.35 17.11 14.70
CA GLY A 783 -2.58 16.59 14.09
C GLY A 783 -3.25 17.68 13.24
N GLY A 784 -3.64 17.36 12.00
CA GLY A 784 -4.26 18.29 11.05
C GLY A 784 -3.28 19.05 10.14
N ASN A 785 -2.01 19.22 10.54
CA ASN A 785 -1.03 19.95 9.72
C ASN A 785 -0.60 19.21 8.44
N SER A 786 -0.75 17.88 8.36
CA SER A 786 -0.45 17.15 7.11
C SER A 786 -1.42 17.52 5.98
N LEU A 787 -2.70 17.77 6.30
CA LEU A 787 -3.67 18.21 5.31
C LEU A 787 -3.36 19.65 4.87
N ALA A 788 -3.01 20.52 5.83
CA ALA A 788 -2.56 21.88 5.51
C ALA A 788 -1.36 21.88 4.56
N ASP A 789 -0.36 21.02 4.85
CA ASP A 789 0.84 20.84 4.04
C ASP A 789 0.53 20.37 2.62
N ILE A 790 -0.15 19.23 2.46
CA ILE A 790 -0.36 18.66 1.13
C ILE A 790 -1.12 19.62 0.20
N PHE A 791 -2.10 20.35 0.72
CA PHE A 791 -2.90 21.26 -0.09
C PHE A 791 -2.15 22.57 -0.39
N THR A 792 -1.36 23.08 0.57
CA THR A 792 -0.54 24.28 0.35
C THR A 792 0.65 24.00 -0.58
N PHE A 793 1.52 23.05 -0.24
CA PHE A 793 2.70 22.74 -1.04
C PHE A 793 2.36 22.06 -2.37
N GLY A 794 1.26 21.31 -2.45
CA GLY A 794 0.74 20.81 -3.72
C GLY A 794 0.40 21.95 -4.69
N ARG A 795 -0.30 22.99 -4.21
CA ARG A 795 -0.61 24.19 -5.01
C ARG A 795 0.64 24.98 -5.38
N ILE A 796 1.58 25.17 -4.45
CA ILE A 796 2.85 25.85 -4.72
C ILE A 796 3.62 25.11 -5.82
N ALA A 797 3.86 23.82 -5.66
CA ALA A 797 4.57 23.01 -6.65
C ALA A 797 3.88 23.04 -8.02
N GLY A 798 2.56 22.89 -8.06
CA GLY A 798 1.78 22.98 -9.30
C GLY A 798 1.92 24.33 -9.99
N LYS A 799 1.90 25.43 -9.23
CA LYS A 799 2.08 26.78 -9.80
C LYS A 799 3.50 26.98 -10.32
N VAL A 800 4.53 26.69 -9.53
CA VAL A 800 5.93 26.94 -9.90
C VAL A 800 6.35 26.05 -11.08
N ALA A 801 5.95 24.78 -11.10
CA ALA A 801 6.26 23.86 -12.20
C ALA A 801 5.78 24.37 -13.57
N THR A 802 4.71 25.17 -13.63
CA THR A 802 4.22 25.77 -14.88
C THR A 802 5.00 27.00 -15.35
N LEU A 803 5.73 27.65 -14.43
CA LEU A 803 6.53 28.84 -14.71
C LEU A 803 7.93 28.47 -15.21
N SER A 804 8.48 27.36 -14.71
CA SER A 804 9.79 26.85 -15.12
C SER A 804 9.82 26.31 -16.55
N ALA A 805 8.65 26.16 -17.19
CA ALA A 805 8.49 25.70 -18.57
C ALA A 805 8.73 26.78 -19.65
N VAL A 806 9.34 27.94 -19.33
CA VAL A 806 9.58 29.01 -20.30
C VAL A 806 11.06 29.38 -20.44
N LYS A 807 11.63 28.80 -21.50
CA LYS A 807 12.87 29.09 -22.25
C LYS A 807 14.18 28.47 -21.79
#